data_AF-A0AAU6WQ22-F1
#
_entry.id   AF-A0AAU6WQ22-F1
#
_cell.length_a   1.000
_cell.length_b   1.000
_cell.length_c   1.000
_cell.angle_alpha   90.00
_cell.angle_beta   90.00
_cell.angle_gamma   90.00
#
_symmetry.space_group_name_H-M   'P 1'
#
loop_
_entity.id
_entity.type
_entity.pdbx_description
1 polymer ?
#
loop_
_entity_poly.entity_id
_entity_poly.type
_entity_poly.pdbx_seq_one_letter_code
_entity_poly.pdbx_strand_id
1 'polypeptide(L)'
;MTWINRDQMPVPDLGGKLFSYKIKYNEKEGITTPNPVQFPGKEVAAKYNGNIAEVDWRSVENIGNNPSVTPKRYGYVYDKLNRLTAGFYQTPNNPNLGENTESIGYDLNGNITGLFRTSVLEYGNTTPTKIDDLQYIYEAQNKSNKLITLNDNSFNSTGYEGGGMEIKYDVNGNMTEMPDKGINKIDYNYLNLPDKINYSKNGNESVIVNTKYSTGGEKLRKENTTTVFGINGYTTIKKNTDYLDGFQYLTTVTSTTPPPGGGGSESMMMMSNSETGRALERQAYSFDNDSSLTLTPVTLKNNELQFFPTAEGFYDYKKDQYIYQYKDHLGNVRVSFGRNSAGALEITDVNDYYPFGMNHLKSGNSFFGAGSYKNYKYNGKELQETGMYDYGARFYMADIGRWGVVDPLAEQYRRHSTYNYAMNNPIRFIDPDGRGVNDFVERKDGSIYWDKNANSQSTTKAGETYLGKELTFNFTSYIDGNLWDGPLNGIVDASGVKLTSTLKLTAGENEAGELTSLSGSFESKPGDTPIGAPRMFYPGQGGSNNVFGMTPTSTGINTNFEQHASVSPIEEWGLNQIGFKIVDVAQKLNINYNSANGSLSVDAYTNVFPSAKLTVSGSGNTSKLMQYNQPSFQGTHSALKGVSGMNPFKDSKGNYIRPSENTVIRPKSINDFSYYPSRFYKRN
;
A
#
# COMPACT_ATOMS: atom_id res chain seq x y z
N MET A 1 -4.55 1.50 5.70
CA MET A 1 -4.26 2.80 6.35
C MET A 1 -5.44 3.73 6.11
N THR A 2 -6.12 4.27 7.13
CA THR A 2 -7.36 5.05 6.96
C THR A 2 -7.15 6.57 6.87
N TRP A 3 -5.98 7.08 7.29
CA TRP A 3 -5.63 8.50 7.34
C TRP A 3 -4.11 8.69 7.23
N ILE A 4 -3.65 9.86 6.79
CA ILE A 4 -2.23 10.25 6.79
C ILE A 4 -2.10 11.64 7.36
N ASN A 5 -1.25 11.83 8.38
CA ASN A 5 -1.01 13.12 9.03
C ASN A 5 -2.33 13.85 9.36
N ARG A 6 -3.30 13.14 9.95
CA ARG A 6 -4.67 13.64 10.16
C ARG A 6 -4.69 14.90 11.00
N ASP A 7 -3.85 14.95 12.03
CA ASP A 7 -3.80 16.07 12.97
C ASP A 7 -3.18 17.32 12.34
N GLN A 8 -2.53 17.18 11.19
CA GLN A 8 -1.99 18.31 10.41
C GLN A 8 -3.05 18.92 9.48
N MET A 9 -4.15 18.22 9.18
CA MET A 9 -5.22 18.70 8.30
C MET A 9 -5.77 20.10 8.69
N PRO A 10 -6.02 20.43 9.97
CA PRO A 10 -6.49 21.77 10.35
C PRO A 10 -5.37 22.82 10.49
N VAL A 11 -4.08 22.43 10.43
CA VAL A 11 -2.96 23.33 10.73
C VAL A 11 -2.48 24.03 9.45
N PRO A 12 -2.34 25.37 9.40
CA PRO A 12 -2.00 26.09 8.17
C PRO A 12 -0.73 25.63 7.44
N ASP A 13 0.31 25.24 8.17
CA ASP A 13 1.61 24.86 7.62
C ASP A 13 1.86 23.35 7.56
N LEU A 14 0.82 22.54 7.77
CA LEU A 14 0.90 21.08 7.90
C LEU A 14 1.93 20.59 8.94
N GLY A 15 2.36 21.43 9.89
CA GLY A 15 3.34 21.07 10.92
C GLY A 15 4.66 20.55 10.35
N GLY A 16 5.11 21.09 9.20
CA GLY A 16 6.32 20.65 8.51
C GLY A 16 6.19 19.34 7.74
N LYS A 17 4.98 18.77 7.63
CA LYS A 17 4.67 17.64 6.73
C LYS A 17 4.35 18.16 5.33
N LEU A 18 4.58 17.32 4.32
CA LEU A 18 4.28 17.67 2.92
C LEU A 18 2.90 17.23 2.45
N PHE A 19 2.21 16.39 3.22
CA PHE A 19 0.94 15.80 2.81
C PHE A 19 0.06 15.45 4.01
N SER A 20 -1.25 15.65 3.88
CA SER A 20 -2.28 15.19 4.82
C SER A 20 -3.47 14.65 4.05
N TYR A 21 -4.09 13.57 4.53
CA TYR A 21 -5.15 12.84 3.84
C TYR A 21 -6.22 12.33 4.80
N LYS A 22 -7.49 12.53 4.44
CA LYS A 22 -8.66 12.17 5.25
C LYS A 22 -9.76 11.47 4.42
N ILE A 23 -10.17 10.26 4.81
CA ILE A 23 -11.27 9.49 4.17
C ILE A 23 -12.59 9.63 4.93
N LYS A 24 -13.68 10.02 4.30
CA LYS A 24 -14.98 10.18 4.93
C LYS A 24 -15.99 9.21 4.35
N TYR A 25 -16.58 8.39 5.22
CA TYR A 25 -17.61 7.41 4.84
C TYR A 25 -19.01 7.98 5.06
N ASN A 26 -19.33 8.29 6.32
CA ASN A 26 -20.63 8.78 6.77
C ASN A 26 -20.68 10.31 6.98
N GLU A 27 -19.56 11.00 6.75
CA GLU A 27 -19.45 12.45 6.78
C GLU A 27 -19.50 13.00 5.35
N LYS A 28 -20.24 14.09 5.16
CA LYS A 28 -20.27 14.85 3.91
C LYS A 28 -20.17 16.34 4.26
N GLU A 29 -19.12 16.98 3.77
CA GLU A 29 -18.88 18.41 3.98
C GLU A 29 -18.83 19.19 2.65
N GLY A 30 -18.56 18.49 1.54
CA GLY A 30 -18.49 19.08 0.23
C GLY A 30 -19.86 19.34 -0.40
N ILE A 31 -19.81 19.80 -1.64
CA ILE A 31 -20.99 20.05 -2.45
C ILE A 31 -21.74 18.74 -2.74
N THR A 32 -23.07 18.84 -2.92
CA THR A 32 -23.89 17.68 -3.34
C THR A 32 -23.62 17.30 -4.80
N THR A 33 -23.53 18.30 -5.66
CA THR A 33 -23.27 18.17 -7.10
C THR A 33 -22.81 19.54 -7.60
N PRO A 34 -21.83 19.61 -8.53
CA PRO A 34 -21.37 20.90 -9.05
C PRO A 34 -22.40 21.51 -10.01
N ASN A 35 -23.20 20.68 -10.68
CA ASN A 35 -24.22 21.11 -11.61
C ASN A 35 -25.35 20.06 -11.70
N PRO A 36 -26.52 20.29 -11.06
CA PRO A 36 -27.62 19.33 -11.05
C PRO A 36 -28.30 19.17 -12.42
N VAL A 37 -28.18 20.16 -13.31
CA VAL A 37 -28.73 20.09 -14.67
C VAL A 37 -27.88 19.18 -15.55
N GLN A 38 -26.55 19.27 -15.41
CA GLN A 38 -25.61 18.44 -16.16
C GLN A 38 -25.48 17.02 -15.61
N PHE A 39 -25.59 16.85 -14.29
CA PHE A 39 -25.44 15.57 -13.60
C PHE A 39 -26.72 15.17 -12.84
N PRO A 40 -27.84 14.96 -13.55
CA PRO A 40 -29.11 14.66 -12.92
C PRO A 40 -29.04 13.36 -12.11
N GLY A 41 -29.51 13.40 -10.86
CA GLY A 41 -29.53 12.25 -9.95
C GLY A 41 -28.15 11.79 -9.43
N LYS A 42 -27.07 12.52 -9.74
CA LYS A 42 -25.72 12.22 -9.23
C LYS A 42 -25.41 13.11 -8.04
N GLU A 43 -25.80 12.64 -6.86
CA GLU A 43 -25.67 13.39 -5.61
C GLU A 43 -24.72 12.70 -4.63
N VAL A 44 -23.74 13.45 -4.13
CA VAL A 44 -22.83 12.97 -3.08
C VAL A 44 -23.61 12.88 -1.78
N ALA A 45 -23.55 11.70 -1.17
CA ALA A 45 -24.27 11.38 0.06
C ALA A 45 -23.39 10.51 0.97
N ALA A 46 -23.65 10.64 2.28
CA ALA A 46 -23.06 9.77 3.30
C ALA A 46 -23.29 8.28 2.97
N LYS A 47 -22.31 7.45 3.29
CA LYS A 47 -22.29 6.01 3.03
C LYS A 47 -22.09 5.23 4.32
N TYR A 48 -22.87 4.16 4.44
CA TYR A 48 -22.87 3.26 5.61
C TYR A 48 -22.59 1.80 5.21
N ASN A 49 -22.20 1.56 3.95
CA ASN A 49 -21.99 0.24 3.37
C ASN A 49 -20.52 -0.03 2.99
N GLY A 50 -19.60 0.77 3.53
CA GLY A 50 -18.16 0.69 3.27
C GLY A 50 -17.69 1.41 2.00
N ASN A 51 -18.57 2.07 1.24
CA ASN A 51 -18.12 2.99 0.19
C ASN A 51 -17.66 4.32 0.80
N ILE A 52 -16.66 4.93 0.20
CA ILE A 52 -16.16 6.24 0.63
C ILE A 52 -17.07 7.32 0.04
N ALA A 53 -17.61 8.21 0.87
CA ALA A 53 -18.40 9.35 0.41
C ALA A 53 -17.51 10.49 -0.08
N GLU A 54 -16.47 10.83 0.68
CA GLU A 54 -15.56 11.93 0.37
C GLU A 54 -14.12 11.61 0.77
N VAL A 55 -13.17 12.24 0.12
CA VAL A 55 -11.77 12.28 0.58
C VAL A 55 -11.27 13.72 0.54
N ASP A 56 -10.50 14.09 1.55
CA ASP A 56 -9.88 15.40 1.68
C ASP A 56 -8.38 15.27 1.73
N TRP A 57 -7.67 16.16 1.05
CA TRP A 57 -6.21 16.18 1.12
C TRP A 57 -5.62 17.57 0.96
N ARG A 58 -4.40 17.69 1.48
CA ARG A 58 -3.56 18.87 1.37
C ARG A 58 -2.16 18.41 1.02
N SER A 59 -1.56 19.02 0.00
CA SER A 59 -0.22 18.70 -0.50
C SER A 59 0.60 19.97 -0.65
N VAL A 60 1.82 19.97 -0.13
CA VAL A 60 2.82 20.97 -0.49
C VAL A 60 3.31 20.63 -1.90
N GLU A 61 3.10 21.54 -2.83
CA GLU A 61 3.50 21.35 -4.24
C GLU A 61 4.86 22.00 -4.52
N ASN A 62 5.19 23.08 -3.79
CA ASN A 62 6.45 23.79 -3.89
C ASN A 62 6.97 24.05 -2.48
N ILE A 63 8.24 23.72 -2.23
CA ILE A 63 8.86 23.91 -0.92
C ILE A 63 8.82 25.40 -0.54
N GLY A 64 8.38 25.68 0.69
CA GLY A 64 8.17 27.04 1.20
C GLY A 64 6.76 27.59 0.99
N ASN A 65 5.91 26.94 0.17
CA ASN A 65 4.53 27.34 -0.06
C ASN A 65 3.56 26.35 0.57
N ASN A 66 2.88 26.78 1.63
CA ASN A 66 1.88 25.95 2.30
C ASN A 66 0.55 25.93 1.54
N PRO A 67 -0.12 24.76 1.43
CA PRO A 67 -1.44 24.68 0.82
C PRO A 67 -2.52 25.35 1.68
N SER A 68 -3.62 25.77 1.06
CA SER A 68 -4.80 26.30 1.76
C SER A 68 -5.23 25.41 2.92
N VAL A 69 -5.71 26.02 4.02
CA VAL A 69 -6.27 25.30 5.18
C VAL A 69 -7.50 24.51 4.78
N THR A 70 -8.32 25.07 3.87
CA THR A 70 -9.41 24.33 3.25
C THR A 70 -8.80 23.29 2.30
N PRO A 71 -9.10 22.00 2.47
CA PRO A 71 -8.48 20.94 1.68
C PRO A 71 -9.03 20.90 0.25
N LYS A 72 -8.26 20.29 -0.66
CA LYS A 72 -8.80 19.71 -1.89
C LYS A 72 -9.71 18.56 -1.51
N ARG A 73 -10.80 18.34 -2.25
CA ARG A 73 -11.78 17.30 -1.92
C ARG A 73 -12.30 16.59 -3.16
N TYR A 74 -12.57 15.30 -3.02
CA TYR A 74 -13.44 14.56 -3.92
C TYR A 74 -14.69 14.13 -3.17
N GLY A 75 -15.85 14.28 -3.81
CA GLY A 75 -17.10 13.64 -3.40
C GLY A 75 -17.52 12.59 -4.42
N TYR A 76 -17.88 11.40 -3.94
CA TYR A 76 -18.15 10.23 -4.78
C TYR A 76 -19.63 9.84 -4.78
N VAL A 77 -20.12 9.47 -5.96
CA VAL A 77 -21.49 9.01 -6.18
C VAL A 77 -21.45 7.60 -6.73
N TYR A 78 -22.38 6.76 -6.27
CA TYR A 78 -22.46 5.36 -6.67
C TYR A 78 -23.90 5.02 -7.03
N ASP A 79 -24.08 4.05 -7.91
CA ASP A 79 -25.37 3.43 -8.14
C ASP A 79 -25.75 2.42 -7.04
N LYS A 80 -26.92 1.80 -7.18
CA LYS A 80 -27.43 0.81 -6.22
C LYS A 80 -26.63 -0.49 -6.17
N LEU A 81 -25.77 -0.74 -7.16
CA LEU A 81 -24.86 -1.90 -7.21
C LEU A 81 -23.45 -1.55 -6.70
N ASN A 82 -23.27 -0.36 -6.12
CA ASN A 82 -21.99 0.17 -5.62
C ASN A 82 -20.96 0.44 -6.71
N ARG A 83 -21.37 0.63 -7.96
CA ARG A 83 -20.47 1.08 -9.04
C ARG A 83 -20.37 2.61 -8.99
N LEU A 84 -19.17 3.15 -9.16
CA LEU A 84 -18.91 4.58 -9.13
C LEU A 84 -19.55 5.27 -10.34
N THR A 85 -20.46 6.20 -10.13
CA THR A 85 -21.12 6.95 -11.23
C THR A 85 -20.58 8.36 -11.38
N ALA A 86 -19.95 8.94 -10.35
CA ALA A 86 -19.24 10.20 -10.46
C ALA A 86 -18.22 10.41 -9.34
N GLY A 87 -17.17 11.17 -9.65
CA GLY A 87 -16.29 11.82 -8.68
C GLY A 87 -16.25 13.32 -8.97
N PHE A 88 -16.68 14.14 -8.00
CA PHE A 88 -16.68 15.59 -8.11
C PHE A 88 -15.52 16.18 -7.32
N TYR A 89 -14.54 16.71 -8.04
CA TYR A 89 -13.41 17.41 -7.45
C TYR A 89 -13.80 18.83 -7.02
N GLN A 90 -13.25 19.26 -5.90
CA GLN A 90 -13.55 20.53 -5.26
C GLN A 90 -12.23 21.19 -4.89
N THR A 91 -12.01 22.40 -5.42
CA THR A 91 -10.88 23.24 -4.99
C THR A 91 -11.25 24.02 -3.74
N PRO A 92 -10.24 24.42 -2.93
CA PRO A 92 -10.46 25.24 -1.75
C PRO A 92 -11.18 26.57 -2.02
N ASN A 93 -10.99 27.13 -3.21
CA ASN A 93 -11.47 28.48 -3.56
C ASN A 93 -12.81 28.46 -4.30
N ASN A 94 -13.08 27.43 -5.10
CA ASN A 94 -14.31 27.35 -5.87
C ASN A 94 -14.81 25.90 -5.99
N PRO A 95 -15.45 25.36 -4.94
CA PRO A 95 -15.87 23.96 -4.90
C PRO A 95 -16.97 23.61 -5.91
N ASN A 96 -17.70 24.60 -6.45
CA ASN A 96 -18.80 24.38 -7.41
C ASN A 96 -18.35 24.48 -8.87
N LEU A 97 -17.08 24.80 -9.14
CA LEU A 97 -16.62 25.08 -10.50
C LEU A 97 -16.77 23.87 -11.43
N GLY A 98 -16.65 22.65 -10.89
CA GLY A 98 -16.75 21.40 -11.65
C GLY A 98 -15.47 21.05 -12.41
N GLU A 99 -14.31 21.53 -11.96
CA GLU A 99 -13.01 21.09 -12.47
C GLU A 99 -12.76 19.62 -12.12
N ASN A 100 -11.92 18.93 -12.90
CA ASN A 100 -11.48 17.55 -12.66
C ASN A 100 -12.62 16.59 -12.26
N THR A 101 -13.80 16.81 -12.84
CA THR A 101 -14.98 15.97 -12.61
C THR A 101 -14.89 14.76 -13.52
N GLU A 102 -15.24 13.58 -13.00
CA GLU A 102 -15.41 12.37 -13.79
C GLU A 102 -16.82 11.82 -13.57
N SER A 103 -17.53 11.52 -14.65
CA SER A 103 -18.92 11.04 -14.62
C SER A 103 -19.07 9.87 -15.58
N ILE A 104 -19.58 8.75 -15.06
CA ILE A 104 -19.63 7.48 -15.77
C ILE A 104 -21.07 6.95 -15.87
N GLY A 105 -21.38 6.27 -16.97
CA GLY A 105 -22.60 5.48 -17.17
C GLY A 105 -22.26 4.00 -17.40
N TYR A 106 -23.18 3.11 -17.04
CA TYR A 106 -23.02 1.66 -17.23
C TYR A 106 -24.23 1.02 -17.88
N ASP A 107 -24.00 -0.07 -18.61
CA ASP A 107 -25.04 -1.01 -18.97
C ASP A 107 -25.36 -1.97 -17.80
N LEU A 108 -26.26 -2.94 -18.06
CA LEU A 108 -26.65 -3.95 -17.06
C LEU A 108 -25.53 -4.93 -16.72
N ASN A 109 -24.56 -5.15 -17.62
CA ASN A 109 -23.43 -6.05 -17.41
C ASN A 109 -22.22 -5.33 -16.78
N GLY A 110 -22.30 -4.01 -16.58
CA GLY A 110 -21.22 -3.20 -16.06
C GLY A 110 -20.19 -2.78 -17.10
N ASN A 111 -20.49 -2.86 -18.39
CA ASN A 111 -19.69 -2.14 -19.37
C ASN A 111 -19.93 -0.64 -19.23
N ILE A 112 -18.89 0.17 -19.37
CA ILE A 112 -19.00 1.63 -19.39
C ILE A 112 -19.73 2.04 -20.67
N THR A 113 -20.82 2.81 -20.59
CA THR A 113 -21.57 3.28 -21.77
C THR A 113 -21.20 4.69 -22.17
N GLY A 114 -20.74 5.49 -21.21
CA GLY A 114 -20.25 6.83 -21.45
C GLY A 114 -19.37 7.32 -20.32
N LEU A 115 -18.41 8.17 -20.67
CA LEU A 115 -17.47 8.77 -19.74
C LEU A 115 -17.30 10.25 -20.08
N PHE A 116 -17.57 11.11 -19.09
CA PHE A 116 -17.46 12.56 -19.20
C PHE A 116 -16.38 13.06 -18.25
N ARG A 117 -15.46 13.90 -18.74
CA ARG A 117 -14.48 14.59 -17.91
C ARG A 117 -14.32 16.07 -18.22
N THR A 118 -14.03 16.82 -17.18
CA THR A 118 -13.55 18.21 -17.25
C THR A 118 -12.20 18.32 -16.59
N SER A 119 -11.34 19.21 -17.07
CA SER A 119 -10.06 19.57 -16.42
C SER A 119 -10.15 20.92 -15.71
N VAL A 120 -9.00 21.47 -15.30
CA VAL A 120 -8.88 22.85 -14.80
C VAL A 120 -9.37 23.89 -15.82
N LEU A 121 -9.69 25.09 -15.32
CA LEU A 121 -9.99 26.27 -16.12
C LEU A 121 -8.78 26.68 -16.99
N GLU A 122 -9.03 27.01 -18.26
CA GLU A 122 -8.04 27.68 -19.11
C GLU A 122 -8.05 29.19 -18.96
N TYR A 123 -6.91 29.84 -19.22
CA TYR A 123 -6.78 31.28 -19.11
C TYR A 123 -7.81 32.01 -19.97
N GLY A 124 -8.59 32.90 -19.36
CA GLY A 124 -9.64 33.67 -20.02
C GLY A 124 -11.00 32.97 -20.11
N ASN A 125 -11.11 31.70 -19.73
CA ASN A 125 -12.39 30.98 -19.66
C ASN A 125 -13.06 31.18 -18.30
N THR A 126 -14.38 30.95 -18.24
CA THR A 126 -15.18 31.00 -17.00
C THR A 126 -15.78 29.65 -16.60
N THR A 127 -15.57 28.62 -17.44
CA THR A 127 -16.02 27.25 -17.20
C THR A 127 -14.85 26.28 -17.38
N PRO A 128 -14.82 25.17 -16.61
CA PRO A 128 -13.83 24.12 -16.79
C PRO A 128 -13.78 23.61 -18.22
N THR A 129 -12.59 23.29 -18.71
CA THR A 129 -12.44 22.70 -20.04
C THR A 129 -13.03 21.29 -20.05
N LYS A 130 -14.02 21.04 -20.93
CA LYS A 130 -14.48 19.67 -21.22
C LYS A 130 -13.39 18.97 -22.04
N ILE A 131 -12.85 17.88 -21.51
CA ILE A 131 -11.76 17.13 -22.13
C ILE A 131 -12.21 15.77 -22.67
N ASP A 132 -13.34 15.25 -22.17
CA ASP A 132 -13.90 13.98 -22.61
C ASP A 132 -15.42 14.03 -22.58
N ASP A 133 -16.03 13.51 -23.64
CA ASP A 133 -17.46 13.20 -23.74
C ASP A 133 -17.63 11.91 -24.55
N LEU A 134 -17.07 10.84 -23.98
CA LEU A 134 -16.87 9.55 -24.63
C LEU A 134 -18.16 8.75 -24.67
N GLN A 135 -18.48 8.23 -25.83
CA GLN A 135 -19.52 7.24 -26.07
C GLN A 135 -18.88 5.90 -26.43
N TYR A 136 -19.24 4.85 -25.70
CA TYR A 136 -18.70 3.51 -25.88
C TYR A 136 -19.66 2.70 -26.74
N ILE A 137 -19.15 2.10 -27.81
CA ILE A 137 -19.91 1.22 -28.69
C ILE A 137 -19.29 -0.17 -28.63
N TYR A 138 -20.07 -1.16 -28.23
CA TYR A 138 -19.65 -2.55 -28.12
C TYR A 138 -20.18 -3.41 -29.27
N GLU A 139 -19.46 -4.48 -29.54
CA GLU A 139 -19.81 -5.49 -30.54
C GLU A 139 -21.24 -6.05 -30.31
N ALA A 140 -21.80 -6.65 -31.36
CA ALA A 140 -23.11 -7.29 -31.32
C ALA A 140 -24.24 -6.36 -30.84
N GLN A 141 -24.23 -5.10 -31.31
CA GLN A 141 -25.22 -4.08 -30.96
C GLN A 141 -25.29 -3.83 -29.45
N ASN A 142 -24.13 -3.65 -28.82
CA ASN A 142 -24.01 -3.47 -27.37
C ASN A 142 -24.43 -4.68 -26.51
N LYS A 143 -24.29 -5.89 -27.06
CA LYS A 143 -24.56 -7.15 -26.33
C LYS A 143 -23.29 -7.96 -26.04
N SER A 144 -22.12 -7.37 -26.29
CA SER A 144 -20.80 -7.93 -26.02
C SER A 144 -20.06 -7.07 -24.99
N ASN A 145 -18.99 -7.60 -24.40
CA ASN A 145 -18.05 -6.83 -23.57
C ASN A 145 -16.85 -6.31 -24.38
N LYS A 146 -16.75 -6.68 -25.67
CA LYS A 146 -15.71 -6.19 -26.59
C LYS A 146 -16.11 -4.82 -27.13
N LEU A 147 -15.34 -3.81 -26.74
CA LEU A 147 -15.52 -2.42 -27.18
C LEU A 147 -14.98 -2.28 -28.61
N ILE A 148 -15.83 -1.87 -29.56
CA ILE A 148 -15.44 -1.72 -30.98
C ILE A 148 -15.03 -0.29 -31.33
N THR A 149 -15.62 0.72 -30.70
CA THR A 149 -15.36 2.13 -31.06
C THR A 149 -15.64 3.03 -29.87
N LEU A 150 -14.88 4.11 -29.76
CA LEU A 150 -15.10 5.21 -28.85
C LEU A 150 -15.34 6.48 -29.66
N ASN A 151 -16.45 7.16 -29.46
CA ASN A 151 -16.65 8.49 -30.04
C ASN A 151 -16.45 9.54 -28.96
N ASP A 152 -15.56 10.51 -29.16
CA ASP A 152 -15.42 11.66 -28.27
C ASP A 152 -16.17 12.88 -28.81
N ASN A 153 -17.28 13.23 -28.15
CA ASN A 153 -18.08 14.41 -28.52
C ASN A 153 -17.54 15.72 -27.92
N SER A 154 -16.41 15.67 -27.22
CA SER A 154 -15.71 16.86 -26.76
C SER A 154 -14.83 17.47 -27.84
N PHE A 155 -14.41 16.67 -28.82
CA PHE A 155 -13.44 17.03 -29.86
C PHE A 155 -12.13 17.55 -29.27
N ASN A 156 -11.73 16.98 -28.13
CA ASN A 156 -10.60 17.44 -27.35
C ASN A 156 -9.64 16.29 -27.02
N SER A 157 -8.57 16.18 -27.81
CA SER A 157 -7.56 15.12 -27.67
C SER A 157 -6.69 15.18 -26.41
N THR A 158 -7.04 16.01 -25.42
CA THR A 158 -6.26 16.22 -24.20
C THR A 158 -6.65 15.30 -23.05
N GLY A 159 -7.87 14.77 -23.08
CA GLY A 159 -8.28 13.55 -22.37
C GLY A 159 -7.92 12.34 -23.22
N TYR A 160 -8.93 11.70 -23.81
CA TYR A 160 -8.76 10.64 -24.80
C TYR A 160 -8.25 11.19 -26.14
N GLU A 161 -7.22 10.59 -26.72
CA GLU A 161 -6.44 11.19 -27.80
C GLU A 161 -6.98 10.95 -29.21
N GLY A 162 -8.20 10.41 -29.34
CA GLY A 162 -8.79 10.06 -30.63
C GLY A 162 -10.32 9.95 -30.60
N GLY A 163 -10.86 9.13 -31.50
CA GLY A 163 -12.27 8.82 -31.55
C GLY A 163 -12.73 8.38 -32.94
N GLY A 164 -13.63 7.40 -32.97
CA GLY A 164 -14.32 6.92 -34.16
C GLY A 164 -13.62 5.77 -34.88
N MET A 165 -12.43 5.36 -34.44
CA MET A 165 -11.70 4.26 -35.07
C MET A 165 -12.06 2.89 -34.47
N GLU A 166 -12.00 1.87 -35.32
CA GLU A 166 -12.30 0.49 -34.93
C GLU A 166 -11.18 -0.13 -34.08
N ILE A 167 -11.55 -0.69 -32.94
CA ILE A 167 -10.71 -1.49 -32.06
C ILE A 167 -10.91 -2.97 -32.43
N LYS A 168 -9.81 -3.68 -32.69
CA LYS A 168 -9.85 -5.10 -33.07
C LYS A 168 -9.40 -6.01 -31.94
N TYR A 169 -9.85 -7.26 -31.99
CA TYR A 169 -9.51 -8.30 -31.03
C TYR A 169 -9.17 -9.61 -31.73
N ASP A 170 -8.35 -10.42 -31.07
CA ASP A 170 -8.16 -11.82 -31.44
C ASP A 170 -9.32 -12.71 -30.96
N VAL A 171 -9.20 -14.02 -31.24
CA VAL A 171 -10.17 -15.05 -30.84
C VAL A 171 -10.25 -15.28 -29.34
N ASN A 172 -9.17 -14.99 -28.60
CA ASN A 172 -9.12 -15.07 -27.14
C ASN A 172 -9.72 -13.83 -26.47
N GLY A 173 -10.01 -12.78 -27.25
CA GLY A 173 -10.55 -11.52 -26.77
C GLY A 173 -9.49 -10.53 -26.31
N ASN A 174 -8.23 -10.70 -26.74
CA ASN A 174 -7.19 -9.71 -26.53
C ASN A 174 -7.27 -8.61 -27.58
N MET A 175 -7.17 -7.35 -27.19
CA MET A 175 -7.18 -6.21 -28.11
C MET A 175 -5.92 -6.21 -28.98
N THR A 176 -6.06 -6.34 -30.30
CA THR A 176 -4.93 -6.41 -31.23
C THR A 176 -4.61 -5.07 -31.90
N GLU A 177 -5.57 -4.14 -31.96
CA GLU A 177 -5.40 -2.83 -32.60
C GLU A 177 -6.20 -1.76 -31.84
N MET A 178 -5.63 -0.57 -31.69
CA MET A 178 -6.34 0.61 -31.16
C MET A 178 -5.85 1.87 -31.89
N PRO A 179 -6.36 2.12 -33.11
CA PRO A 179 -5.84 3.16 -34.00
C PRO A 179 -6.00 4.59 -33.44
N ASP A 180 -7.00 4.84 -32.60
CA ASP A 180 -7.16 6.11 -31.87
C ASP A 180 -5.92 6.48 -31.04
N LYS A 181 -5.21 5.48 -30.51
CA LYS A 181 -3.94 5.63 -29.78
C LYS A 181 -2.70 5.44 -30.67
N GLY A 182 -2.89 5.32 -31.98
CA GLY A 182 -1.85 4.98 -32.94
C GLY A 182 -1.32 3.56 -32.82
N ILE A 183 -1.96 2.68 -32.03
CA ILE A 183 -1.55 1.29 -31.84
C ILE A 183 -2.03 0.48 -33.04
N ASN A 184 -1.08 0.12 -33.89
CA ASN A 184 -1.34 -0.58 -35.15
C ASN A 184 -1.39 -2.09 -34.97
N LYS A 185 -0.70 -2.62 -33.96
CA LYS A 185 -0.67 -4.05 -33.68
C LYS A 185 -0.20 -4.34 -32.25
N ILE A 186 -0.86 -5.27 -31.59
CA ILE A 186 -0.40 -5.94 -30.37
C ILE A 186 -0.32 -7.43 -30.67
N ASP A 187 0.87 -8.00 -30.49
CA ASP A 187 1.09 -9.44 -30.44
C ASP A 187 1.12 -9.90 -28.98
N TYR A 188 0.62 -11.11 -28.74
CA TYR A 188 0.45 -11.68 -27.41
C TYR A 188 1.15 -13.03 -27.30
N ASN A 189 1.72 -13.30 -26.13
CA ASN A 189 2.25 -14.62 -25.80
C ASN A 189 1.13 -15.59 -25.36
N TYR A 190 1.51 -16.83 -25.01
CA TYR A 190 0.58 -17.87 -24.57
C TYR A 190 -0.14 -17.59 -23.23
N LEU A 191 0.30 -16.58 -22.46
CA LEU A 191 -0.36 -16.08 -21.25
C LEU A 191 -1.29 -14.90 -21.53
N ASN A 192 -1.49 -14.53 -22.81
CA ASN A 192 -2.20 -13.32 -23.22
C ASN A 192 -1.54 -12.01 -22.70
N LEU A 193 -0.22 -12.03 -22.46
CA LEU A 193 0.55 -10.81 -22.15
C LEU A 193 1.12 -10.18 -23.43
N PRO A 194 1.09 -8.84 -23.59
CA PRO A 194 1.64 -8.17 -24.77
C PRO A 194 3.15 -8.40 -24.92
N ASP A 195 3.58 -9.21 -25.89
CA ASP A 195 5.00 -9.47 -26.15
C ASP A 195 5.61 -8.49 -27.16
N LYS A 196 4.76 -7.91 -28.03
CA LYS A 196 5.15 -6.86 -28.96
C LYS A 196 4.02 -5.88 -29.23
N ILE A 197 4.31 -4.58 -29.10
CA ILE A 197 3.38 -3.50 -29.45
C ILE A 197 4.03 -2.61 -30.52
N ASN A 198 3.32 -2.42 -31.63
CA ASN A 198 3.71 -1.49 -32.67
C ASN A 198 2.74 -0.31 -32.66
N TYR A 199 3.26 0.90 -32.48
CA TYR A 199 2.45 2.10 -32.57
C TYR A 199 3.17 3.23 -33.31
N SER A 200 2.38 4.12 -33.90
CA SER A 200 2.84 5.30 -34.64
C SER A 200 2.44 6.56 -33.88
N LYS A 201 3.36 7.51 -33.76
CA LYS A 201 3.09 8.84 -33.19
C LYS A 201 3.24 9.90 -34.28
N ASN A 202 2.26 10.79 -34.40
CA ASN A 202 2.30 11.98 -35.26
C ASN A 202 2.70 11.73 -36.75
N GLY A 203 2.53 10.50 -37.26
CA GLY A 203 2.80 10.12 -38.67
C GLY A 203 4.27 9.95 -39.08
N ASN A 204 5.22 10.48 -38.30
CA ASN A 204 6.66 10.48 -38.62
C ASN A 204 7.52 9.68 -37.63
N GLU A 205 6.90 9.06 -36.63
CA GLU A 205 7.56 8.25 -35.61
C GLU A 205 6.94 6.85 -35.58
N SER A 206 7.80 5.83 -35.66
CA SER A 206 7.43 4.44 -35.45
C SER A 206 8.05 3.96 -34.15
N VAL A 207 7.24 3.37 -33.27
CA VAL A 207 7.69 2.79 -32.02
C VAL A 207 7.34 1.30 -31.98
N ILE A 208 8.34 0.50 -31.62
CA ILE A 208 8.20 -0.94 -31.40
C ILE A 208 8.65 -1.22 -29.97
N VAL A 209 7.73 -1.73 -29.17
CA VAL A 209 8.02 -2.21 -27.81
C VAL A 209 8.02 -3.72 -27.83
N ASN A 210 9.14 -4.36 -27.52
CA ASN A 210 9.21 -5.79 -27.29
C ASN A 210 9.36 -6.06 -25.79
N THR A 211 8.57 -7.00 -25.26
CA THR A 211 8.60 -7.36 -23.84
C THR A 211 8.96 -8.82 -23.67
N LYS A 212 9.83 -9.12 -22.71
CA LYS A 212 10.15 -10.48 -22.29
C LYS A 212 9.62 -10.72 -20.89
N TYR A 213 9.03 -11.88 -20.70
CA TYR A 213 8.44 -12.32 -19.45
C TYR A 213 9.11 -13.61 -18.95
N SER A 214 9.07 -13.84 -17.65
CA SER A 214 9.34 -15.16 -17.06
C SER A 214 8.23 -16.14 -17.46
N THR A 215 8.45 -17.43 -17.22
CA THR A 215 7.41 -18.45 -17.44
C THR A 215 6.16 -18.22 -16.58
N GLY A 216 6.29 -17.48 -15.48
CA GLY A 216 5.20 -17.11 -14.58
C GLY A 216 4.43 -15.85 -14.97
N GLY A 217 4.89 -15.10 -15.99
CA GLY A 217 4.26 -13.84 -16.41
C GLY A 217 4.95 -12.57 -15.93
N GLU A 218 5.99 -12.68 -15.09
CA GLU A 218 6.70 -11.51 -14.58
C GLU A 218 7.52 -10.83 -15.68
N LYS A 219 7.44 -9.52 -15.80
CA LYS A 219 8.20 -8.74 -16.79
C LYS A 219 9.70 -8.74 -16.44
N LEU A 220 10.54 -9.21 -17.36
CA LEU A 220 11.99 -9.29 -17.19
C LEU A 220 12.74 -8.22 -17.98
N ARG A 221 12.26 -7.88 -19.19
CA ARG A 221 12.87 -6.86 -20.05
C ARG A 221 11.83 -6.18 -20.92
N LYS A 222 11.97 -4.86 -21.07
CA LYS A 222 11.27 -4.04 -22.07
C LYS A 222 12.30 -3.43 -23.03
N GLU A 223 12.13 -3.63 -24.31
CA GLU A 223 12.92 -3.01 -25.36
C GLU A 223 12.04 -2.05 -26.15
N ASN A 224 12.26 -0.75 -25.99
CA ASN A 224 11.56 0.30 -26.71
C ASN A 224 12.45 0.84 -27.83
N THR A 225 12.07 0.58 -29.09
CA THR A 225 12.77 1.05 -30.28
C THR A 225 11.93 2.11 -30.98
N THR A 226 12.40 3.35 -30.93
CA THR A 226 11.81 4.50 -31.62
C THR A 226 12.61 4.79 -32.88
N THR A 227 11.93 4.88 -34.03
CA THR A 227 12.50 5.36 -35.29
C THR A 227 11.79 6.63 -35.72
N VAL A 228 12.54 7.72 -35.85
CA VAL A 228 12.04 9.01 -36.34
C VAL A 228 12.53 9.23 -37.77
N PHE A 229 11.57 9.46 -38.67
CA PHE A 229 11.83 9.68 -40.09
C PHE A 229 11.97 11.18 -40.37
N GLY A 230 13.10 11.55 -40.98
CA GLY A 230 13.33 12.88 -41.54
C GLY A 230 13.17 12.87 -43.06
N ILE A 231 13.49 14.00 -43.72
CA ILE A 231 13.28 14.17 -45.16
C ILE A 231 14.09 13.14 -45.99
N ASN A 232 15.32 12.80 -45.59
CA ASN A 232 16.25 11.94 -46.34
C ASN A 232 17.08 10.99 -45.44
N GLY A 233 16.64 10.74 -44.21
CA GLY A 233 17.36 9.93 -43.22
C GLY A 233 16.47 9.57 -42.04
N TYR A 234 16.97 8.72 -41.15
CA TYR A 234 16.25 8.32 -39.95
C TYR A 234 17.19 8.14 -38.77
N THR A 235 16.66 8.39 -37.58
CA THR A 235 17.32 8.13 -36.30
C THR A 235 16.57 7.04 -35.59
N THR A 236 17.29 6.01 -35.14
CA THR A 236 16.75 4.92 -34.33
C THR A 236 17.34 5.00 -32.93
N ILE A 237 16.47 5.08 -31.91
CA ILE A 237 16.83 5.05 -30.50
C ILE A 237 16.25 3.77 -29.91
N LYS A 238 17.11 2.94 -29.33
CA LYS A 238 16.74 1.71 -28.65
C LYS A 238 17.05 1.84 -27.16
N LYS A 239 16.00 1.77 -26.34
CA LYS A 239 16.05 1.79 -24.87
C LYS A 239 15.71 0.40 -24.36
N ASN A 240 16.65 -0.28 -23.71
CA ASN A 240 16.37 -1.55 -23.02
C ASN A 240 16.29 -1.29 -21.52
N THR A 241 15.12 -1.58 -20.95
CA THR A 241 14.88 -1.61 -19.51
C THR A 241 14.91 -3.05 -19.02
N ASP A 242 15.79 -3.37 -18.08
CA ASP A 242 15.84 -4.67 -17.39
C ASP A 242 15.24 -4.56 -16.00
N TYR A 243 14.43 -5.56 -15.64
CA TYR A 243 13.75 -5.65 -14.36
C TYR A 243 14.30 -6.87 -13.61
N LEU A 244 14.98 -6.64 -12.48
CA LEU A 244 15.58 -7.70 -11.67
C LEU A 244 15.33 -7.43 -10.19
N ASP A 245 14.44 -8.19 -9.55
CA ASP A 245 14.11 -8.07 -8.12
C ASP A 245 13.79 -6.62 -7.68
N GLY A 246 13.08 -5.88 -8.55
CA GLY A 246 12.73 -4.47 -8.34
C GLY A 246 13.81 -3.46 -8.77
N PHE A 247 15.05 -3.90 -8.99
CA PHE A 247 16.09 -3.06 -9.59
C PHE A 247 15.79 -2.84 -11.07
N GLN A 248 15.94 -1.59 -11.52
CA GLN A 248 15.76 -1.22 -12.91
C GLN A 248 17.03 -0.70 -13.54
N TYR A 249 17.40 -1.31 -14.66
CA TYR A 249 18.54 -0.91 -15.45
C TYR A 249 18.05 -0.37 -16.78
N LEU A 250 18.68 0.68 -17.31
CA LEU A 250 18.38 1.26 -18.62
C LEU A 250 19.67 1.35 -19.44
N THR A 251 19.64 0.78 -20.63
CA THR A 251 20.66 1.01 -21.66
C THR A 251 20.03 1.72 -22.84
N THR A 252 20.71 2.75 -23.38
CA THR A 252 20.25 3.48 -24.56
C THR A 252 21.29 3.38 -25.66
N VAL A 253 20.88 2.93 -26.84
CA VAL A 253 21.69 2.88 -28.05
C VAL A 253 21.03 3.74 -29.12
N THR A 254 21.75 4.72 -29.64
CA THR A 254 21.27 5.59 -30.72
C THR A 254 22.08 5.34 -31.99
N SER A 255 21.38 5.12 -33.10
CA SER A 255 21.95 4.98 -34.44
C SER A 255 21.32 6.02 -35.36
N THR A 256 22.15 6.70 -36.15
CA THR A 256 21.72 7.71 -37.12
C THR A 256 22.14 7.29 -38.51
N THR A 257 21.21 7.39 -39.46
CA THR A 257 21.50 7.26 -40.88
C THR A 257 21.39 8.66 -41.49
N PRO A 258 22.51 9.37 -41.70
CA PRO A 258 22.48 10.76 -42.15
C PRO A 258 22.00 10.87 -43.61
N PRO A 259 21.37 12.00 -43.98
CA PRO A 259 21.08 12.30 -45.39
C PRO A 259 22.34 12.31 -46.25
N PRO A 260 22.27 12.00 -47.55
CA PRO A 260 23.34 12.33 -48.49
C PRO A 260 23.44 13.87 -48.55
N GLY A 261 24.36 14.48 -47.79
CA GLY A 261 24.52 15.94 -47.74
C GLY A 261 24.67 16.61 -46.36
N GLY A 262 24.86 15.86 -45.27
CA GLY A 262 25.62 16.35 -44.09
C GLY A 262 25.02 17.45 -43.20
N GLY A 263 23.69 17.51 -42.98
CA GLY A 263 23.11 18.58 -42.14
C GLY A 263 21.78 18.29 -41.43
N GLY A 264 21.58 17.11 -40.82
CA GLY A 264 20.27 16.74 -40.26
C GLY A 264 20.19 15.93 -38.95
N SER A 265 21.29 15.61 -38.25
CA SER A 265 21.23 14.65 -37.13
C SER A 265 20.78 15.23 -35.78
N GLU A 266 21.13 16.48 -35.46
CA GLU A 266 20.91 17.04 -34.12
C GLU A 266 19.45 17.46 -33.87
N SER A 267 18.78 18.07 -34.86
CA SER A 267 17.36 18.45 -34.75
C SER A 267 16.43 17.24 -34.66
N MET A 268 16.74 16.15 -35.37
CA MET A 268 16.00 14.89 -35.30
C MET A 268 16.17 14.18 -33.95
N MET A 269 17.36 14.22 -33.35
CA MET A 269 17.60 13.71 -31.99
C MET A 269 16.79 14.50 -30.94
N MET A 270 16.77 15.83 -31.03
CA MET A 270 15.99 16.69 -30.12
C MET A 270 14.48 16.41 -30.20
N MET A 271 13.92 16.23 -31.40
CA MET A 271 12.49 15.90 -31.59
C MET A 271 12.09 14.53 -31.03
N SER A 272 12.97 13.52 -31.13
CA SER A 272 12.69 12.16 -30.61
C SER A 272 12.75 12.07 -29.08
N ASN A 273 13.65 12.82 -28.45
CA ASN A 273 13.78 12.88 -26.99
C ASN A 273 12.58 13.62 -26.36
N SER A 274 11.99 14.59 -27.07
CA SER A 274 10.79 15.29 -26.60
C SER A 274 9.49 14.49 -26.77
N GLU A 275 9.38 13.46 -27.61
CA GLU A 275 8.09 12.76 -27.80
C GLU A 275 8.05 11.35 -27.14
N THR A 276 9.21 10.75 -26.85
CA THR A 276 9.32 9.59 -25.93
C THR A 276 9.30 9.99 -24.45
N GLY A 277 9.34 11.30 -24.16
CA GLY A 277 9.29 11.86 -22.81
C GLY A 277 7.88 12.07 -22.25
N ARG A 278 6.82 11.66 -22.98
CA ARG A 278 5.43 11.65 -22.50
C ARG A 278 4.77 10.31 -22.83
N ALA A 279 4.04 9.76 -21.86
CA ALA A 279 3.04 8.75 -22.14
C ALA A 279 1.97 9.33 -23.09
N LEU A 280 1.20 8.48 -23.76
CA LEU A 280 -0.14 8.91 -24.20
C LEU A 280 -0.86 9.47 -22.96
N GLU A 281 -1.71 10.47 -23.16
CA GLU A 281 -2.20 11.49 -22.21
C GLU A 281 -1.24 12.69 -22.09
N ARG A 282 -0.80 13.23 -23.25
CA ARG A 282 0.31 14.19 -23.34
C ARG A 282 0.18 15.44 -22.46
N GLN A 283 -1.02 15.85 -22.06
CA GLN A 283 -1.19 17.03 -21.19
C GLN A 283 -1.20 16.70 -19.69
N ALA A 284 -1.24 15.42 -19.33
CA ALA A 284 -1.22 14.95 -17.95
C ALA A 284 0.21 14.95 -17.36
N TYR A 285 1.24 14.88 -18.21
CA TYR A 285 2.62 14.71 -17.79
C TYR A 285 3.59 15.73 -18.41
N SER A 286 4.44 16.30 -17.55
CA SER A 286 5.60 17.11 -17.91
C SER A 286 6.82 16.23 -18.19
N PHE A 287 7.79 16.79 -18.90
CA PHE A 287 9.10 16.17 -19.13
C PHE A 287 9.94 16.17 -17.86
N ASP A 288 10.60 15.06 -17.57
CA ASP A 288 11.72 15.08 -16.65
C ASP A 288 12.95 15.70 -17.37
N ASN A 289 13.24 16.97 -17.07
CA ASN A 289 14.31 17.75 -17.73
C ASN A 289 15.75 17.26 -17.39
N ASP A 290 15.89 16.15 -16.66
CA ASP A 290 17.18 15.54 -16.30
C ASP A 290 17.93 14.90 -17.48
N SER A 291 17.47 15.17 -18.70
CA SER A 291 18.16 14.88 -19.97
C SER A 291 18.86 16.11 -20.54
N SER A 292 19.12 17.17 -19.76
CA SER A 292 20.02 18.22 -20.21
C SER A 292 21.42 17.65 -20.31
N LEU A 293 21.94 17.57 -21.54
CA LEU A 293 23.37 17.47 -21.84
C LEU A 293 24.07 18.78 -21.38
N THR A 294 24.00 19.10 -20.10
CA THR A 294 24.97 19.99 -19.47
C THR A 294 26.18 19.12 -19.19
N LEU A 295 27.25 19.36 -19.97
CA LEU A 295 28.59 18.83 -19.75
C LEU A 295 29.17 19.40 -18.44
N THR A 296 28.56 19.06 -17.31
CA THR A 296 29.27 19.00 -16.04
C THR A 296 29.76 17.56 -15.89
N PRO A 297 31.05 17.33 -15.56
CA PRO A 297 31.54 15.98 -15.35
C PRO A 297 30.97 15.48 -14.01
N VAL A 298 29.73 14.98 -14.04
CA VAL A 298 29.24 14.07 -13.03
C VAL A 298 29.85 12.72 -13.37
N THR A 299 30.74 12.22 -12.50
CA THR A 299 31.25 10.85 -12.61
C THR A 299 30.10 9.90 -12.29
N LEU A 300 29.30 9.56 -13.31
CA LEU A 300 28.19 8.62 -13.19
C LEU A 300 28.75 7.24 -12.80
N LYS A 301 28.25 6.68 -11.69
CA LYS A 301 28.41 5.25 -11.41
C LYS A 301 27.72 4.49 -12.55
N ASN A 302 28.35 3.41 -13.03
CA ASN A 302 27.90 2.51 -14.10
C ASN A 302 26.49 2.83 -14.67
N ASN A 303 26.43 3.42 -15.87
CA ASN A 303 25.25 4.08 -16.47
C ASN A 303 23.96 3.22 -16.62
N GLU A 304 24.01 1.96 -16.23
CA GLU A 304 22.93 1.00 -16.43
C GLU A 304 21.93 1.04 -15.28
N LEU A 305 22.33 0.99 -14.00
CA LEU A 305 21.38 0.98 -12.87
C LEU A 305 20.73 2.36 -12.68
N GLN A 306 19.40 2.42 -12.68
CA GLN A 306 18.64 3.66 -12.57
C GLN A 306 18.14 3.90 -11.15
N PHE A 307 17.35 2.96 -10.62
CA PHE A 307 16.76 3.03 -9.28
C PHE A 307 16.31 1.64 -8.81
N PHE A 308 15.97 1.54 -7.53
CA PHE A 308 15.36 0.35 -6.94
C PHE A 308 14.41 0.74 -5.78
N PRO A 309 13.39 -0.07 -5.48
CA PRO A 309 12.42 0.24 -4.43
C PRO A 309 13.03 0.15 -3.03
N THR A 310 12.48 0.95 -2.13
CA THR A 310 12.72 0.89 -0.68
C THR A 310 11.38 0.74 0.04
N ALA A 311 11.39 0.52 1.36
CA ALA A 311 10.16 0.37 2.13
C ALA A 311 9.23 1.59 2.05
N GLU A 312 9.77 2.79 1.85
CA GLU A 312 9.02 4.05 1.85
C GLU A 312 9.01 4.78 0.49
N GLY A 313 9.57 4.17 -0.55
CA GLY A 313 9.68 4.76 -1.88
C GLY A 313 10.75 4.09 -2.73
N PHE A 314 11.77 4.83 -3.12
CA PHE A 314 12.83 4.39 -4.02
C PHE A 314 14.20 4.93 -3.60
N TYR A 315 15.26 4.33 -4.11
CA TYR A 315 16.58 4.93 -4.15
C TYR A 315 16.92 5.24 -5.61
N ASP A 316 17.06 6.53 -5.94
CA ASP A 316 17.56 6.99 -7.24
C ASP A 316 19.08 6.84 -7.25
N TYR A 317 19.56 5.84 -7.97
CA TYR A 317 20.98 5.48 -8.02
C TYR A 317 21.81 6.51 -8.79
N LYS A 318 21.22 7.21 -9.77
CA LYS A 318 21.94 8.22 -10.55
C LYS A 318 22.27 9.44 -9.70
N LYS A 319 21.35 9.80 -8.81
CA LYS A 319 21.47 10.99 -7.95
C LYS A 319 22.00 10.68 -6.55
N ASP A 320 22.29 9.41 -6.26
CA ASP A 320 22.63 8.91 -4.92
C ASP A 320 21.60 9.36 -3.86
N GLN A 321 20.32 9.30 -4.20
CA GLN A 321 19.24 9.97 -3.46
C GLN A 321 18.15 9.00 -3.01
N TYR A 322 17.80 9.04 -1.73
CA TYR A 322 16.57 8.40 -1.23
C TYR A 322 15.34 9.26 -1.59
N ILE A 323 14.36 8.61 -2.21
CA ILE A 323 13.07 9.17 -2.56
C ILE A 323 11.99 8.53 -1.69
N TYR A 324 11.23 9.35 -0.99
CA TYR A 324 10.12 8.96 -0.13
C TYR A 324 8.79 9.32 -0.79
N GLN A 325 7.75 8.54 -0.53
CA GLN A 325 6.45 8.73 -1.15
C GLN A 325 5.31 8.80 -0.13
N TYR A 326 4.50 9.85 -0.23
CA TYR A 326 3.16 9.83 0.33
C TYR A 326 2.21 9.20 -0.68
N LYS A 327 1.53 8.13 -0.25
CA LYS A 327 0.56 7.38 -1.05
C LYS A 327 -0.83 7.53 -0.43
N ASP A 328 -1.89 7.58 -1.23
CA ASP A 328 -3.25 7.55 -0.68
C ASP A 328 -3.68 6.14 -0.23
N HIS A 329 -4.94 5.96 0.16
CA HIS A 329 -5.44 4.68 0.69
C HIS A 329 -5.46 3.54 -0.34
N LEU A 330 -5.36 3.85 -1.63
CA LEU A 330 -5.27 2.89 -2.73
C LEU A 330 -3.82 2.64 -3.14
N GLY A 331 -2.85 3.28 -2.47
CA GLY A 331 -1.45 3.21 -2.83
C GLY A 331 -1.07 4.14 -3.98
N ASN A 332 -1.94 5.05 -4.43
CA ASN A 332 -1.59 6.00 -5.50
C ASN A 332 -0.54 6.98 -4.97
N VAL A 333 0.56 7.14 -5.68
CA VAL A 333 1.62 8.09 -5.30
C VAL A 333 1.09 9.51 -5.46
N ARG A 334 1.03 10.29 -4.37
CA ARG A 334 0.55 11.69 -4.36
C ARG A 334 1.69 12.70 -4.34
N VAL A 335 2.71 12.45 -3.53
CA VAL A 335 3.90 13.31 -3.41
C VAL A 335 5.14 12.43 -3.30
N SER A 336 6.12 12.62 -4.18
CA SER A 336 7.47 12.05 -4.07
C SER A 336 8.46 13.15 -3.68
N PHE A 337 9.30 12.91 -2.68
CA PHE A 337 10.24 13.91 -2.16
C PHE A 337 11.55 13.28 -1.69
N GLY A 338 12.61 14.06 -1.65
CA GLY A 338 13.94 13.62 -1.24
C GLY A 338 14.77 14.77 -0.69
N ARG A 339 16.05 14.51 -0.40
CA ARG A 339 17.03 15.56 -0.13
C ARG A 339 18.03 15.62 -1.27
N ASN A 340 18.29 16.80 -1.80
CA ASN A 340 19.30 16.97 -2.85
C ASN A 340 20.72 16.81 -2.30
N SER A 341 21.73 16.94 -3.16
CA SER A 341 23.15 16.81 -2.78
C SER A 341 23.62 17.82 -1.74
N ALA A 342 22.96 18.98 -1.63
CA ALA A 342 23.21 19.98 -0.58
C ALA A 342 22.46 19.68 0.73
N GLY A 343 21.71 18.57 0.79
CA GLY A 343 20.90 18.15 1.94
C GLY A 343 19.57 18.89 2.08
N ALA A 344 19.20 19.76 1.13
CA ALA A 344 17.94 20.49 1.16
C ALA A 344 16.77 19.61 0.70
N LEU A 345 15.61 19.78 1.33
CA LEU A 345 14.38 19.07 0.98
C LEU A 345 13.88 19.52 -0.40
N GLU A 346 13.50 18.57 -1.25
CA GLU A 346 12.92 18.84 -2.56
C GLU A 346 11.75 17.91 -2.85
N ILE A 347 10.76 18.44 -3.56
CA ILE A 347 9.64 17.67 -4.12
C ILE A 347 10.03 17.31 -5.56
N THR A 348 9.89 16.04 -5.90
CA THR A 348 10.35 15.50 -7.19
C THR A 348 9.21 15.08 -8.12
N ASP A 349 8.02 14.83 -7.58
CA ASP A 349 6.81 14.49 -8.34
C ASP A 349 5.56 14.72 -7.47
N VAL A 350 4.49 15.26 -8.05
CA VAL A 350 3.18 15.45 -7.41
C VAL A 350 2.10 15.00 -8.38
N ASN A 351 1.17 14.17 -7.90
CA ASN A 351 0.11 13.61 -8.73
C ASN A 351 -1.25 13.71 -8.04
N ASP A 352 -2.24 14.17 -8.79
CA ASP A 352 -3.66 14.11 -8.45
C ASP A 352 -4.35 13.31 -9.57
N TYR A 353 -5.32 12.46 -9.22
CA TYR A 353 -5.93 11.50 -10.16
C TYR A 353 -7.44 11.70 -10.24
N TYR A 354 -7.99 11.49 -11.44
CA TYR A 354 -9.39 11.14 -11.60
C TYR A 354 -9.67 9.78 -10.95
N PRO A 355 -10.92 9.48 -10.54
CA PRO A 355 -11.27 8.23 -9.90
C PRO A 355 -10.78 6.95 -10.60
N PHE A 356 -10.88 6.88 -11.93
CA PHE A 356 -10.39 5.74 -12.72
C PHE A 356 -8.88 5.78 -13.02
N GLY A 357 -8.14 6.75 -12.49
CA GLY A 357 -6.68 6.71 -12.44
C GLY A 357 -5.94 7.55 -13.47
N MET A 358 -6.64 8.21 -14.39
CA MET A 358 -6.01 9.22 -15.26
C MET A 358 -5.49 10.37 -14.38
N ASN A 359 -4.30 10.91 -14.67
CA ASN A 359 -3.75 12.02 -13.89
C ASN A 359 -4.44 13.35 -14.29
N HIS A 360 -4.54 14.30 -13.35
CA HIS A 360 -5.09 15.62 -13.64
C HIS A 360 -4.20 16.37 -14.63
N LEU A 361 -4.82 17.00 -15.61
CA LEU A 361 -4.09 17.80 -16.60
C LEU A 361 -3.52 19.07 -15.94
N LYS A 362 -2.34 19.50 -16.42
CA LYS A 362 -1.72 20.78 -16.04
C LYS A 362 -1.46 20.92 -14.53
N SER A 363 -1.21 19.81 -13.83
CA SER A 363 -0.80 19.80 -12.41
C SER A 363 0.61 20.35 -12.16
N GLY A 364 1.38 20.66 -13.22
CA GLY A 364 2.67 21.35 -13.18
C GLY A 364 3.85 20.50 -12.70
N ASN A 365 3.60 19.55 -11.79
CA ASN A 365 4.63 18.78 -11.09
C ASN A 365 4.47 17.26 -11.23
N SER A 366 3.68 16.78 -12.19
CA SER A 366 3.57 15.35 -12.55
C SER A 366 4.48 15.05 -13.74
N PHE A 367 5.43 14.14 -13.59
CA PHE A 367 6.47 13.86 -14.58
C PHE A 367 6.41 12.43 -15.12
N PHE A 368 6.91 12.25 -16.34
CA PHE A 368 7.13 10.95 -16.96
C PHE A 368 8.53 10.90 -17.60
N GLY A 369 9.18 9.74 -17.59
CA GLY A 369 10.48 9.57 -18.24
C GLY A 369 10.98 8.12 -18.29
N ALA A 370 11.74 7.77 -19.32
CA ALA A 370 12.27 6.41 -19.46
C ALA A 370 13.23 6.05 -18.30
N GLY A 371 13.04 4.87 -17.70
CA GLY A 371 13.86 4.39 -16.59
C GLY A 371 13.76 5.27 -15.33
N SER A 372 12.60 5.89 -15.10
CA SER A 372 12.36 6.76 -13.95
C SER A 372 11.36 6.14 -12.98
N TYR A 373 11.65 6.25 -11.68
CA TYR A 373 10.72 5.85 -10.62
C TYR A 373 9.42 6.67 -10.68
N LYS A 374 9.45 7.86 -11.31
CA LYS A 374 8.28 8.74 -11.47
C LYS A 374 7.18 8.11 -12.33
N ASN A 375 7.47 7.06 -13.09
CA ASN A 375 6.46 6.31 -13.84
C ASN A 375 5.60 5.41 -12.94
N TYR A 376 6.00 5.16 -11.69
CA TYR A 376 5.25 4.39 -10.71
C TYR A 376 4.23 5.29 -10.00
N LYS A 377 2.99 5.27 -10.48
CA LYS A 377 1.98 6.31 -10.16
C LYS A 377 0.70 5.74 -9.53
N TYR A 378 -0.33 5.54 -10.34
CA TYR A 378 -1.61 4.99 -9.91
C TYR A 378 -1.44 3.54 -9.44
N ASN A 379 -1.93 3.23 -8.25
CA ASN A 379 -1.68 2.00 -7.49
C ASN A 379 -0.21 1.57 -7.38
N GLY A 380 0.74 2.51 -7.57
CA GLY A 380 2.17 2.20 -7.64
C GLY A 380 2.55 1.35 -8.85
N LYS A 381 1.74 1.33 -9.92
CA LYS A 381 2.02 0.61 -11.17
C LYS A 381 2.78 1.47 -12.17
N GLU A 382 3.59 0.83 -13.01
CA GLU A 382 4.40 1.51 -14.03
C GLU A 382 3.52 1.96 -15.19
N LEU A 383 3.40 3.26 -15.37
CA LEU A 383 2.82 3.86 -16.57
C LEU A 383 3.76 3.62 -17.76
N GLN A 384 3.23 3.10 -18.86
CA GLN A 384 3.97 2.86 -20.09
C GLN A 384 3.81 4.03 -21.07
N GLU A 385 4.68 4.08 -22.07
CA GLU A 385 4.67 5.10 -23.12
C GLU A 385 3.37 5.13 -23.94
N THR A 386 2.61 4.04 -23.91
CA THR A 386 1.27 3.89 -24.52
C THR A 386 0.14 4.50 -23.67
N GLY A 387 0.44 5.10 -22.50
CA GLY A 387 -0.58 5.58 -21.56
C GLY A 387 -1.23 4.47 -20.73
N MET A 388 -0.82 3.21 -20.93
CA MET A 388 -1.36 2.08 -20.19
C MET A 388 -0.53 1.82 -18.92
N TYR A 389 -1.18 1.48 -17.82
CA TYR A 389 -0.51 0.99 -16.62
C TYR A 389 -0.25 -0.51 -16.73
N ASP A 390 0.98 -0.93 -16.46
CA ASP A 390 1.35 -2.34 -16.39
C ASP A 390 1.05 -2.89 -14.99
N TYR A 391 0.04 -3.76 -14.90
CA TYR A 391 -0.35 -4.39 -13.65
C TYR A 391 0.33 -5.74 -13.42
N GLY A 392 1.08 -6.27 -14.40
CA GLY A 392 1.62 -7.63 -14.43
C GLY A 392 0.80 -8.49 -15.38
N ALA A 393 -0.36 -8.97 -14.93
CA ALA A 393 -1.20 -9.87 -15.71
C ALA A 393 -1.91 -9.19 -16.90
N ARG A 394 -2.08 -7.86 -16.86
CA ARG A 394 -2.83 -7.06 -17.84
C ARG A 394 -2.34 -5.62 -17.90
N PHE A 395 -2.65 -4.95 -19.01
CA PHE A 395 -2.38 -3.52 -19.21
C PHE A 395 -3.68 -2.73 -19.05
N TYR A 396 -3.73 -1.83 -18.07
CA TYR A 396 -4.90 -1.02 -17.73
C TYR A 396 -4.91 0.31 -18.50
N MET A 397 -6.04 0.67 -19.10
CA MET A 397 -6.23 1.96 -19.77
C MET A 397 -7.08 2.88 -18.88
N ALA A 398 -6.43 3.81 -18.18
CA ALA A 398 -7.09 4.67 -17.20
C ALA A 398 -7.94 5.77 -17.85
N ASP A 399 -7.53 6.26 -19.01
CA ASP A 399 -8.26 7.18 -19.89
C ASP A 399 -9.60 6.64 -20.39
N ILE A 400 -9.82 5.32 -20.38
CA ILE A 400 -11.11 4.70 -20.74
C ILE A 400 -11.65 3.73 -19.67
N GLY A 401 -11.02 3.67 -18.51
CA GLY A 401 -11.49 2.94 -17.33
C GLY A 401 -11.63 1.43 -17.47
N ARG A 402 -10.85 0.77 -18.35
CA ARG A 402 -11.00 -0.68 -18.62
C ARG A 402 -9.70 -1.38 -19.04
N TRP A 403 -9.73 -2.71 -19.00
CA TRP A 403 -8.67 -3.57 -19.53
C TRP A 403 -8.79 -3.75 -21.05
N GLY A 404 -7.66 -3.97 -21.72
CA GLY A 404 -7.60 -4.34 -23.14
C GLY A 404 -7.78 -5.85 -23.42
N VAL A 405 -7.72 -6.68 -22.39
CA VAL A 405 -7.81 -8.15 -22.49
C VAL A 405 -8.83 -8.69 -21.49
N VAL A 406 -9.32 -9.90 -21.74
CA VAL A 406 -10.24 -10.60 -20.83
C VAL A 406 -9.55 -10.88 -19.50
N ASP A 407 -10.27 -10.67 -18.40
CA ASP A 407 -9.82 -11.08 -17.06
C ASP A 407 -9.57 -12.60 -17.02
N PRO A 408 -8.36 -13.06 -16.65
CA PRO A 408 -8.07 -14.48 -16.48
C PRO A 408 -9.02 -15.19 -15.49
N LEU A 409 -9.62 -14.44 -14.56
CA LEU A 409 -10.58 -14.90 -13.56
C LEU A 409 -12.01 -14.42 -13.86
N ALA A 410 -12.32 -14.01 -15.09
CA ALA A 410 -13.66 -13.53 -15.48
C ALA A 410 -14.80 -14.47 -15.04
N GLU A 411 -14.54 -15.78 -15.01
CA GLU A 411 -15.48 -16.82 -14.60
C GLU A 411 -15.97 -16.68 -13.15
N GLN A 412 -15.14 -16.08 -12.29
CA GLN A 412 -15.44 -15.81 -10.89
C GLN A 412 -16.30 -14.54 -10.73
N TYR A 413 -16.29 -13.66 -11.73
CA TYR A 413 -16.96 -12.36 -11.74
C TYR A 413 -18.12 -12.30 -12.74
N ARG A 414 -18.98 -13.33 -12.75
CA ARG A 414 -20.09 -13.47 -13.73
C ARG A 414 -21.07 -12.29 -13.78
N ARG A 415 -21.06 -11.41 -12.78
CA ARG A 415 -21.93 -10.22 -12.69
C ARG A 415 -21.29 -8.96 -13.27
N HIS A 416 -20.05 -9.04 -13.75
CA HIS A 416 -19.28 -7.92 -14.26
C HIS A 416 -18.78 -8.21 -15.67
N SER A 417 -18.56 -7.14 -16.44
CA SER A 417 -17.89 -7.23 -17.73
C SER A 417 -16.53 -7.91 -17.59
N THR A 418 -16.18 -8.77 -18.54
CA THR A 418 -14.89 -9.47 -18.58
C THR A 418 -13.68 -8.53 -18.75
N TYR A 419 -13.93 -7.23 -19.02
CA TYR A 419 -12.89 -6.19 -19.17
C TYR A 419 -12.99 -5.10 -18.10
N ASN A 420 -13.86 -5.27 -17.10
CA ASN A 420 -14.07 -4.25 -16.06
C ASN A 420 -12.82 -4.04 -15.21
N TYR A 421 -12.56 -2.79 -14.80
CA TYR A 421 -11.55 -2.47 -13.81
C TYR A 421 -12.17 -2.30 -12.42
N ALA A 422 -11.61 -2.99 -11.42
CA ALA A 422 -11.96 -2.83 -10.00
C ALA A 422 -13.48 -2.90 -9.70
N MET A 423 -14.23 -3.77 -10.40
CA MET A 423 -15.69 -3.91 -10.28
C MET A 423 -16.46 -2.60 -10.54
N ASN A 424 -15.86 -1.69 -11.31
CA ASN A 424 -16.30 -0.31 -11.53
C ASN A 424 -16.39 0.53 -10.24
N ASN A 425 -15.61 0.19 -9.20
CA ASN A 425 -15.48 0.97 -7.98
C ASN A 425 -13.99 1.12 -7.61
N PRO A 426 -13.24 1.92 -8.38
CA PRO A 426 -11.79 2.11 -8.19
C PRO A 426 -11.45 2.91 -6.94
N ILE A 427 -12.45 3.46 -6.24
CA ILE A 427 -12.25 4.21 -4.99
C ILE A 427 -12.15 3.27 -3.78
N ARG A 428 -12.76 2.08 -3.88
CA ARG A 428 -12.76 1.09 -2.81
C ARG A 428 -11.86 -0.09 -3.11
N PHE A 429 -11.80 -0.52 -4.37
CA PHE A 429 -11.06 -1.70 -4.79
C PHE A 429 -9.83 -1.29 -5.61
N ILE A 430 -8.76 -2.02 -5.38
CA ILE A 430 -7.59 -2.05 -6.26
C ILE A 430 -7.50 -3.45 -6.87
N ASP A 431 -6.91 -3.56 -8.05
CA ASP A 431 -6.48 -4.82 -8.61
C ASP A 431 -4.94 -4.89 -8.42
N PRO A 432 -4.39 -5.60 -7.41
CA PRO A 432 -2.97 -5.51 -7.08
C PRO A 432 -2.01 -6.06 -8.14
N ASP A 433 -2.45 -6.96 -9.01
CA ASP A 433 -1.61 -7.71 -9.97
C ASP A 433 -2.27 -7.92 -11.35
N GLY A 434 -3.47 -7.35 -11.55
CA GLY A 434 -4.29 -7.57 -12.73
C GLY A 434 -5.15 -8.84 -12.64
N ARG A 435 -5.34 -9.44 -11.45
CA ARG A 435 -6.19 -10.60 -11.14
C ARG A 435 -6.92 -10.35 -9.79
N GLY A 436 -8.02 -11.07 -9.56
CA GLY A 436 -8.80 -10.98 -8.31
C GLY A 436 -8.00 -11.16 -7.01
N VAL A 437 -8.49 -10.57 -5.91
CA VAL A 437 -7.82 -10.54 -4.59
C VAL A 437 -7.99 -11.81 -3.72
N ASN A 438 -6.95 -12.13 -2.94
CA ASN A 438 -6.77 -13.30 -2.05
C ASN A 438 -6.44 -12.88 -0.61
N ASP A 439 -6.80 -13.65 0.41
CA ASP A 439 -6.73 -13.20 1.81
C ASP A 439 -6.66 -14.32 2.88
N PHE A 440 -6.31 -13.96 4.12
CA PHE A 440 -6.36 -14.88 5.26
C PHE A 440 -7.80 -15.18 5.73
N VAL A 441 -8.01 -16.43 6.10
CA VAL A 441 -9.28 -16.98 6.59
C VAL A 441 -9.04 -17.87 7.80
N GLU A 442 -9.95 -17.83 8.78
CA GLU A 442 -9.99 -18.74 9.92
C GLU A 442 -11.05 -19.83 9.69
N ARG A 443 -10.66 -21.08 9.88
CA ARG A 443 -11.55 -22.25 9.81
C ARG A 443 -12.38 -22.38 11.09
N LYS A 444 -13.40 -23.25 11.04
CA LYS A 444 -14.24 -23.61 12.21
C LYS A 444 -13.46 -24.16 13.40
N ASP A 445 -12.31 -24.78 13.15
CA ASP A 445 -11.42 -25.32 14.18
C ASP A 445 -10.45 -24.27 14.76
N GLY A 446 -10.54 -23.01 14.32
CA GLY A 446 -9.67 -21.90 14.73
C GLY A 446 -8.34 -21.84 13.96
N SER A 447 -8.07 -22.78 13.05
CA SER A 447 -6.84 -22.74 12.23
C SER A 447 -6.92 -21.66 11.17
N ILE A 448 -5.81 -20.93 10.96
CA ILE A 448 -5.73 -19.85 9.97
C ILE A 448 -5.00 -20.35 8.74
N TYR A 449 -5.48 -19.93 7.57
CA TYR A 449 -4.82 -20.20 6.30
C TYR A 449 -5.04 -19.08 5.30
N TRP A 450 -4.17 -19.04 4.30
CA TRP A 450 -4.34 -18.22 3.12
C TRP A 450 -5.30 -18.92 2.15
N ASP A 451 -6.45 -18.30 1.87
CA ASP A 451 -7.37 -18.77 0.83
C ASP A 451 -7.28 -17.86 -0.39
N LYS A 452 -6.72 -18.39 -1.47
CA LYS A 452 -6.66 -17.74 -2.78
C LYS A 452 -8.01 -17.52 -3.46
N ASN A 453 -9.11 -17.82 -2.79
CA ASN A 453 -10.46 -17.56 -3.30
C ASN A 453 -11.25 -16.64 -2.37
N ALA A 454 -10.66 -16.21 -1.25
CA ALA A 454 -11.33 -15.34 -0.29
C ALA A 454 -10.85 -13.88 -0.45
N ASN A 455 -11.80 -12.95 -0.43
CA ASN A 455 -11.56 -11.50 -0.34
C ASN A 455 -12.61 -10.74 0.48
N SER A 456 -13.54 -11.48 1.07
CA SER A 456 -14.59 -10.99 1.93
C SER A 456 -15.25 -12.16 2.66
N GLN A 457 -16.02 -11.86 3.70
CA GLN A 457 -16.85 -12.86 4.39
C GLN A 457 -17.86 -13.56 3.47
N SER A 458 -18.24 -12.96 2.34
CA SER A 458 -19.14 -13.59 1.35
C SER A 458 -18.45 -14.60 0.44
N THR A 459 -17.13 -14.50 0.28
CA THR A 459 -16.33 -15.40 -0.56
C THR A 459 -15.65 -16.50 0.26
N THR A 460 -15.64 -16.38 1.59
CA THR A 460 -15.13 -17.46 2.47
C THR A 460 -16.07 -18.66 2.47
N LYS A 461 -15.51 -19.84 2.74
CA LYS A 461 -16.32 -21.06 2.80
C LYS A 461 -17.28 -20.99 3.99
N ALA A 462 -18.41 -21.70 3.87
CA ALA A 462 -19.49 -21.61 4.85
C ALA A 462 -19.04 -21.96 6.29
N GLY A 463 -19.13 -20.97 7.17
CA GLY A 463 -18.75 -21.05 8.58
C GLY A 463 -17.25 -20.84 8.85
N GLU A 464 -16.50 -20.34 7.87
CA GLU A 464 -15.17 -19.77 8.06
C GLU A 464 -15.26 -18.25 8.27
N THR A 465 -14.31 -17.67 9.02
CA THR A 465 -14.26 -16.23 9.32
C THR A 465 -13.21 -15.56 8.45
N TYR A 466 -13.60 -14.49 7.77
CA TYR A 466 -12.68 -13.70 6.95
C TYR A 466 -11.78 -12.80 7.79
N LEU A 467 -10.46 -12.84 7.58
CA LEU A 467 -9.49 -12.01 8.31
C LEU A 467 -8.75 -10.98 7.42
N GLY A 468 -8.69 -11.17 6.10
CA GLY A 468 -8.05 -10.22 5.19
C GLY A 468 -6.51 -10.30 5.15
N LYS A 469 -5.85 -9.39 4.41
CA LYS A 469 -4.37 -9.38 4.24
C LYS A 469 -3.59 -8.92 5.45
N GLU A 470 -4.22 -8.21 6.38
CA GLU A 470 -3.58 -7.67 7.58
C GLU A 470 -4.08 -8.40 8.82
N LEU A 471 -3.17 -9.11 9.49
CA LEU A 471 -3.42 -9.78 10.76
C LEU A 471 -2.75 -9.00 11.90
N THR A 472 -3.51 -8.66 12.93
CA THR A 472 -3.00 -8.07 14.16
C THR A 472 -3.09 -9.07 15.30
N PHE A 473 -1.94 -9.56 15.77
CA PHE A 473 -1.82 -10.40 16.95
C PHE A 473 -1.61 -9.54 18.18
N ASN A 474 -2.50 -9.67 19.17
CA ASN A 474 -2.37 -9.03 20.48
C ASN A 474 -2.10 -10.12 21.52
N PHE A 475 -0.89 -10.13 22.08
CA PHE A 475 -0.46 -11.05 23.13
C PHE A 475 -0.33 -10.27 24.45
N THR A 476 -1.21 -10.55 25.40
CA THR A 476 -1.23 -9.89 26.70
C THR A 476 -0.95 -10.89 27.82
N SER A 477 0.07 -10.63 28.64
CA SER A 477 0.31 -11.33 29.91
C SER A 477 -0.16 -10.46 31.08
N TYR A 478 -0.86 -11.05 32.03
CA TYR A 478 -1.55 -10.33 33.12
C TYR A 478 -1.73 -11.17 34.37
N ILE A 479 -1.83 -10.53 35.54
CA ILE A 479 -2.22 -11.20 36.79
C ILE A 479 -3.73 -11.06 36.98
N ASP A 480 -4.42 -12.20 37.11
CA ASP A 480 -5.84 -12.22 37.49
C ASP A 480 -5.96 -12.06 39.01
N GLY A 481 -6.63 -10.99 39.46
CA GLY A 481 -6.81 -10.68 40.87
C GLY A 481 -7.60 -11.75 41.62
N ASN A 482 -8.51 -12.48 40.95
CA ASN A 482 -9.28 -13.55 41.58
C ASN A 482 -8.42 -14.81 41.83
N LEU A 483 -7.33 -14.97 41.06
CA LEU A 483 -6.40 -16.09 41.16
C LEU A 483 -5.10 -15.70 41.90
N TRP A 484 -5.02 -14.47 42.41
CA TRP A 484 -3.85 -13.99 43.13
C TRP A 484 -3.85 -14.53 44.55
N ASP A 485 -2.85 -15.34 44.88
CA ASP A 485 -2.59 -15.89 46.21
C ASP A 485 -1.16 -15.59 46.69
N GLY A 486 -0.48 -14.68 46.02
CA GLY A 486 0.87 -14.27 46.35
C GLY A 486 0.98 -13.56 47.72
N PRO A 487 2.22 -13.22 48.11
CA PRO A 487 2.46 -12.58 49.39
C PRO A 487 1.69 -11.27 49.54
N LEU A 488 1.22 -10.98 50.76
CA LEU A 488 0.44 -9.78 51.10
C LEU A 488 -0.90 -9.67 50.35
N ASN A 489 -1.52 -10.80 49.97
CA ASN A 489 -2.87 -10.84 49.42
C ASN A 489 -3.87 -10.10 50.33
N GLY A 490 -4.63 -9.15 49.78
CA GLY A 490 -5.53 -8.25 50.51
C GLY A 490 -4.88 -6.99 51.09
N ILE A 491 -3.55 -6.83 50.97
CA ILE A 491 -2.79 -5.62 51.36
C ILE A 491 -2.15 -4.94 50.14
N VAL A 492 -1.71 -5.73 49.15
CA VAL A 492 -1.03 -5.31 47.92
C VAL A 492 -1.77 -5.90 46.72
N ASP A 493 -2.28 -5.05 45.82
CA ASP A 493 -2.94 -5.48 44.58
C ASP A 493 -1.90 -5.64 43.46
N ALA A 494 -1.62 -6.89 43.10
CA ALA A 494 -0.71 -7.23 42.00
C ALA A 494 -1.45 -7.46 40.67
N SER A 495 -2.78 -7.38 40.65
CA SER A 495 -3.60 -7.67 39.48
C SER A 495 -3.37 -6.66 38.34
N GLY A 496 -3.73 -7.08 37.12
CA GLY A 496 -3.65 -6.24 35.93
C GLY A 496 -2.61 -6.69 34.91
N VAL A 497 -2.53 -5.94 33.82
CA VAL A 497 -1.65 -6.24 32.68
C VAL A 497 -0.21 -6.05 33.10
N LYS A 498 0.64 -7.02 32.74
CA LYS A 498 2.09 -6.97 32.95
C LYS A 498 2.84 -6.74 31.65
N LEU A 499 2.32 -7.28 30.55
CA LEU A 499 2.96 -7.17 29.24
C LEU A 499 1.92 -7.19 28.13
N THR A 500 2.09 -6.36 27.10
CA THR A 500 1.33 -6.44 25.85
C THR A 500 2.28 -6.34 24.67
N SER A 501 2.19 -7.30 23.76
CA SER A 501 2.80 -7.26 22.44
C SER A 501 1.73 -7.14 21.37
N THR A 502 1.97 -6.26 20.41
CA THR A 502 1.17 -6.14 19.20
C THR A 502 2.04 -6.46 18.01
N LEU A 503 1.77 -7.56 17.32
CA LEU A 503 2.42 -7.92 16.06
C LEU A 503 1.43 -7.71 14.93
N LYS A 504 1.78 -6.87 13.95
CA LYS A 504 1.03 -6.73 12.71
C LYS A 504 1.76 -7.47 11.60
N LEU A 505 1.06 -8.31 10.88
CA LEU A 505 1.53 -8.98 9.68
C LEU A 505 0.68 -8.56 8.48
N THR A 506 1.33 -8.17 7.40
CA THR A 506 0.70 -7.82 6.12
C THR A 506 1.21 -8.77 5.05
N ALA A 507 0.29 -9.49 4.40
CA ALA A 507 0.61 -10.41 3.32
C ALA A 507 0.87 -9.68 2.00
N GLY A 508 1.91 -10.13 1.29
CA GLY A 508 2.12 -9.89 -0.12
C GLY A 508 1.96 -11.19 -0.92
N GLU A 509 1.43 -11.07 -2.14
CA GLU A 509 1.05 -12.19 -3.00
C GLU A 509 1.75 -12.12 -4.36
N ASN A 510 1.87 -13.26 -5.05
CA ASN A 510 2.22 -13.31 -6.47
C ASN A 510 0.95 -13.24 -7.35
N GLU A 511 1.18 -13.23 -8.66
CA GLU A 511 0.12 -13.22 -9.67
C GLU A 511 -0.80 -14.45 -9.66
N ALA A 512 -0.42 -15.54 -9.00
CA ALA A 512 -1.27 -16.73 -8.84
C ALA A 512 -2.17 -16.64 -7.59
N GLY A 513 -2.08 -15.52 -6.86
CA GLY A 513 -2.76 -15.31 -5.60
C GLY A 513 -2.18 -16.10 -4.44
N GLU A 514 -0.95 -16.59 -4.59
CA GLU A 514 -0.24 -17.30 -3.53
C GLU A 514 0.52 -16.28 -2.69
N LEU A 515 0.47 -16.44 -1.37
CA LEU A 515 1.24 -15.59 -0.47
C LEU A 515 2.74 -15.88 -0.66
N THR A 516 3.48 -14.85 -1.08
CA THR A 516 4.93 -14.91 -1.32
C THR A 516 5.74 -14.19 -0.27
N SER A 517 5.12 -13.22 0.41
CA SER A 517 5.79 -12.43 1.44
C SER A 517 4.88 -12.12 2.61
N LEU A 518 5.50 -11.94 3.77
CA LEU A 518 4.91 -11.29 4.93
C LEU A 518 5.84 -10.16 5.28
N SER A 519 5.27 -8.98 5.47
CA SER A 519 5.93 -7.89 6.17
C SER A 519 5.27 -7.73 7.53
N GLY A 520 6.01 -7.23 8.51
CA GLY A 520 5.44 -7.08 9.84
C GLY A 520 6.13 -6.05 10.69
N SER A 521 5.37 -5.53 11.65
CA SER A 521 5.87 -4.62 12.67
C SER A 521 5.48 -5.14 14.05
N PHE A 522 6.36 -4.91 15.00
CA PHE A 522 6.21 -5.35 16.38
C PHE A 522 6.24 -4.13 17.30
N GLU A 523 5.20 -3.99 18.11
CA GLU A 523 5.13 -3.01 19.19
C GLU A 523 5.08 -3.75 20.53
N SER A 524 5.88 -3.27 21.46
CA SER A 524 6.07 -3.86 22.77
C SER A 524 5.72 -2.82 23.83
N LYS A 525 4.70 -3.09 24.66
CA LYS A 525 4.26 -2.19 25.73
C LYS A 525 4.25 -2.94 27.07
N PRO A 526 4.94 -2.43 28.10
CA PRO A 526 4.87 -3.03 29.41
C PRO A 526 3.57 -2.57 30.08
N GLY A 527 3.01 -3.40 30.94
CA GLY A 527 1.72 -3.12 31.58
C GLY A 527 1.84 -2.15 32.75
N ASP A 528 0.84 -1.28 32.91
CA ASP A 528 0.76 -0.39 34.07
C ASP A 528 0.40 -1.21 35.31
N THR A 529 1.30 -1.25 36.31
CA THR A 529 1.03 -1.95 37.57
C THR A 529 0.55 -0.96 38.64
N PRO A 530 -0.28 -1.39 39.61
CA PRO A 530 -0.75 -0.52 40.69
C PRO A 530 0.36 0.10 41.56
N ILE A 531 1.59 -0.42 41.47
CA ILE A 531 2.71 -0.08 42.38
C ILE A 531 3.94 0.40 41.58
N GLY A 532 3.69 1.09 40.47
CA GLY A 532 4.71 1.82 39.70
C GLY A 532 4.99 1.25 38.31
N ALA A 533 5.86 1.93 37.57
CA ALA A 533 6.18 1.56 36.19
C ALA A 533 7.21 0.41 36.13
N PRO A 534 6.96 -0.64 35.33
CA PRO A 534 7.94 -1.69 35.01
C PRO A 534 9.12 -1.16 34.18
N ARG A 535 10.23 -1.91 34.13
CA ARG A 535 11.35 -1.60 33.22
C ARG A 535 11.23 -2.41 31.93
N MET A 536 11.54 -1.76 30.80
CA MET A 536 11.54 -2.36 29.45
C MET A 536 12.70 -3.32 29.18
N PHE A 537 13.56 -3.56 30.18
CA PHE A 537 14.73 -4.43 30.08
C PHE A 537 14.98 -5.14 31.42
N TYR A 538 15.52 -6.36 31.34
CA TYR A 538 16.04 -7.09 32.50
C TYR A 538 17.58 -7.01 32.54
N PRO A 539 18.19 -6.41 33.58
CA PRO A 539 19.64 -6.34 33.72
C PRO A 539 20.15 -7.63 34.41
N GLY A 540 20.83 -8.52 33.68
CA GLY A 540 21.45 -9.68 34.35
C GLY A 540 22.17 -10.71 33.48
N GLN A 541 21.81 -10.89 32.22
CA GLN A 541 22.58 -11.70 31.27
C GLN A 541 22.51 -11.03 29.89
N GLY A 542 23.66 -10.86 29.24
CA GLY A 542 23.82 -10.08 28.01
C GLY A 542 23.18 -10.67 26.75
N GLY A 543 21.87 -10.91 26.75
CA GLY A 543 21.07 -11.21 25.58
C GLY A 543 20.32 -9.99 25.04
N SER A 544 19.97 -10.02 23.76
CA SER A 544 19.10 -9.02 23.12
C SER A 544 17.69 -9.13 23.70
N ASN A 545 17.25 -8.14 24.47
CA ASN A 545 15.88 -8.05 24.95
C ASN A 545 14.97 -7.54 23.83
N ASN A 546 13.77 -8.09 23.69
CA ASN A 546 12.74 -7.65 22.73
C ASN A 546 13.14 -7.85 21.26
N VAL A 547 13.35 -9.11 20.87
CA VAL A 547 13.76 -9.51 19.52
C VAL A 547 12.53 -9.68 18.64
N PHE A 548 12.61 -9.17 17.43
CA PHE A 548 11.66 -9.47 16.35
C PHE A 548 12.47 -9.88 15.12
N GLY A 549 12.10 -11.01 14.52
CA GLY A 549 12.75 -11.54 13.33
C GLY A 549 11.74 -12.15 12.39
N MET A 550 11.92 -11.89 11.10
CA MET A 550 11.22 -12.57 10.02
C MET A 550 12.26 -13.22 9.11
N THR A 551 12.07 -14.49 8.81
CA THR A 551 13.01 -15.26 7.99
C THR A 551 12.22 -16.04 6.94
N PRO A 552 12.37 -15.69 5.65
CA PRO A 552 11.89 -16.53 4.56
C PRO A 552 12.55 -17.91 4.62
N THR A 553 11.78 -18.94 4.29
CA THR A 553 12.24 -20.33 4.16
C THR A 553 11.87 -20.85 2.78
N SER A 554 12.43 -21.99 2.36
CA SER A 554 12.07 -22.63 1.09
C SER A 554 10.60 -23.05 0.99
N THR A 555 9.88 -23.12 2.12
CA THR A 555 8.49 -23.59 2.20
C THR A 555 7.54 -22.58 2.84
N GLY A 556 7.93 -21.31 2.94
CA GLY A 556 7.09 -20.25 3.52
C GLY A 556 7.90 -19.29 4.39
N ILE A 557 7.32 -18.79 5.50
CA ILE A 557 7.90 -17.67 6.26
C ILE A 557 7.76 -17.91 7.76
N ASN A 558 8.87 -17.77 8.47
CA ASN A 558 8.90 -17.86 9.93
C ASN A 558 9.05 -16.46 10.52
N THR A 559 8.08 -16.06 11.32
CA THR A 559 8.13 -14.86 12.15
C THR A 559 8.28 -15.26 13.59
N ASN A 560 9.23 -14.67 14.29
CA ASN A 560 9.40 -14.85 15.72
C ASN A 560 9.49 -13.51 16.41
N PHE A 561 8.87 -13.39 17.57
CA PHE A 561 9.22 -12.35 18.51
C PHE A 561 9.36 -12.92 19.91
N GLU A 562 10.18 -12.26 20.70
CA GLU A 562 10.43 -12.59 22.09
C GLU A 562 10.52 -11.29 22.89
N GLN A 563 9.63 -11.10 23.86
CA GLN A 563 9.57 -9.92 24.72
C GLN A 563 9.82 -10.29 26.17
N HIS A 564 10.60 -9.46 26.87
CA HIS A 564 10.87 -9.56 28.30
C HIS A 564 10.59 -8.21 28.96
N ALA A 565 10.04 -8.24 30.17
CA ALA A 565 9.85 -7.06 30.99
C ALA A 565 10.05 -7.40 32.47
N SER A 566 10.71 -6.52 33.20
CA SER A 566 10.73 -6.65 34.67
C SER A 566 9.45 -6.06 35.26
N VAL A 567 9.04 -6.54 36.42
CA VAL A 567 8.05 -5.79 37.22
C VAL A 567 8.60 -4.44 37.70
N SER A 568 7.75 -3.65 38.37
CA SER A 568 8.16 -2.36 38.92
C SER A 568 9.28 -2.53 39.97
N PRO A 569 10.18 -1.53 40.14
CA PRO A 569 11.22 -1.60 41.17
C PRO A 569 10.69 -1.81 42.60
N ILE A 570 9.47 -1.36 42.87
CA ILE A 570 8.82 -1.49 44.19
C ILE A 570 8.29 -2.92 44.38
N GLU A 571 7.66 -3.48 43.35
CA GLU A 571 7.22 -4.89 43.33
C GLU A 571 8.42 -5.84 43.45
N GLU A 572 9.49 -5.56 42.70
CA GLU A 572 10.77 -6.30 42.77
C GLU A 572 11.41 -6.21 44.15
N TRP A 573 11.53 -5.00 44.71
CA TRP A 573 12.07 -4.83 46.07
C TRP A 573 11.24 -5.59 47.10
N GLY A 574 9.92 -5.48 47.04
CA GLY A 574 9.00 -6.13 47.98
C GLY A 574 9.12 -7.65 47.95
N LEU A 575 9.12 -8.24 46.75
CA LEU A 575 9.31 -9.68 46.55
C LEU A 575 10.69 -10.15 47.03
N ASN A 576 11.74 -9.37 46.75
CA ASN A 576 13.10 -9.67 47.20
C ASN A 576 13.21 -9.72 48.74
N GLN A 577 12.53 -8.83 49.47
CA GLN A 577 12.60 -8.79 50.94
C GLN A 577 12.03 -10.04 51.63
N ILE A 578 11.08 -10.71 50.99
CA ILE A 578 10.42 -11.91 51.53
C ILE A 578 10.92 -13.21 50.88
N GLY A 579 12.06 -13.12 50.17
CA GLY A 579 12.79 -14.28 49.65
C GLY A 579 12.41 -14.73 48.24
N PHE A 580 11.67 -13.93 47.46
CA PHE A 580 11.40 -14.19 46.04
C PHE A 580 12.31 -13.34 45.16
N LYS A 581 13.32 -13.95 44.50
CA LYS A 581 14.28 -13.27 43.63
C LYS A 581 14.04 -13.46 42.12
N ILE A 582 12.80 -13.46 41.62
CA ILE A 582 12.56 -13.33 40.17
C ILE A 582 11.30 -12.54 39.94
N VAL A 583 11.36 -11.59 39.02
CA VAL A 583 10.16 -10.97 38.46
C VAL A 583 10.36 -10.52 37.00
N ASP A 584 10.82 -11.44 36.16
CA ASP A 584 10.77 -11.29 34.70
C ASP A 584 9.44 -11.86 34.18
N VAL A 585 8.75 -11.11 33.33
CA VAL A 585 7.60 -11.54 32.55
C VAL A 585 8.03 -11.59 31.10
N ALA A 586 7.99 -12.79 30.53
CA ALA A 586 8.42 -13.06 29.18
C ALA A 586 7.30 -13.72 28.37
N GLN A 587 7.19 -13.32 27.12
CA GLN A 587 6.32 -13.97 26.14
C GLN A 587 6.99 -14.03 24.78
N LYS A 588 6.71 -15.13 24.06
CA LYS A 588 7.28 -15.42 22.76
C LYS A 588 6.20 -15.95 21.83
N LEU A 589 6.24 -15.53 20.59
CA LEU A 589 5.36 -16.02 19.55
C LEU A 589 6.20 -16.47 18.36
N ASN A 590 5.97 -17.69 17.91
CA ASN A 590 6.48 -18.18 16.64
C ASN A 590 5.29 -18.36 15.69
N ILE A 591 5.31 -17.67 14.56
CA ILE A 591 4.31 -17.79 13.50
C ILE A 591 5.00 -18.38 12.29
N ASN A 592 4.52 -19.52 11.79
CA ASN A 592 5.08 -20.14 10.59
C ASN A 592 3.99 -20.27 9.54
N TYR A 593 4.18 -19.59 8.42
CA TYR A 593 3.40 -19.78 7.20
C TYR A 593 4.01 -20.92 6.38
N ASN A 594 3.19 -21.88 5.96
CA ASN A 594 3.58 -22.96 5.06
C ASN A 594 2.91 -22.75 3.69
N SER A 595 3.72 -22.46 2.67
CA SER A 595 3.23 -22.17 1.32
C SER A 595 2.62 -23.39 0.63
N ALA A 596 3.00 -24.62 0.99
CA ALA A 596 2.51 -25.83 0.34
C ALA A 596 1.02 -26.11 0.62
N ASN A 597 0.51 -25.62 1.75
CA ASN A 597 -0.89 -25.83 2.15
C ASN A 597 -1.60 -24.54 2.60
N GLY A 598 -0.92 -23.40 2.49
CA GLY A 598 -1.41 -22.09 2.91
C GLY A 598 -1.60 -21.92 4.42
N SER A 599 -1.19 -22.88 5.24
CA SER A 599 -1.48 -22.83 6.69
C SER A 599 -0.59 -21.81 7.41
N LEU A 600 -1.19 -21.09 8.36
CA LEU A 600 -0.50 -20.21 9.29
C LEU A 600 -0.57 -20.84 10.68
N SER A 601 0.55 -21.40 11.13
CA SER A 601 0.70 -21.95 12.47
C SER A 601 1.16 -20.88 13.44
N VAL A 602 0.64 -20.91 14.67
CA VAL A 602 0.94 -19.93 15.71
C VAL A 602 1.25 -20.68 17.00
N ASP A 603 2.50 -20.61 17.44
CA ASP A 603 2.97 -21.20 18.69
C ASP A 603 3.27 -20.09 19.69
N ALA A 604 2.45 -20.02 20.75
CA ALA A 604 2.59 -19.05 21.82
C ALA A 604 3.31 -19.65 23.02
N TYR A 605 4.20 -18.88 23.61
CA TYR A 605 4.94 -19.26 24.80
C TYR A 605 4.92 -18.12 25.82
N THR A 606 4.80 -18.48 27.08
CA THR A 606 4.92 -17.55 28.20
C THR A 606 5.48 -18.30 29.41
N ASN A 607 5.77 -17.59 30.48
CA ASN A 607 6.23 -18.20 31.72
C ASN A 607 5.14 -19.07 32.38
N VAL A 608 5.50 -19.74 33.48
CA VAL A 608 4.51 -20.46 34.31
C VAL A 608 3.51 -19.49 34.94
N PHE A 609 3.99 -18.30 35.28
CA PHE A 609 3.24 -17.20 35.86
C PHE A 609 3.71 -15.92 35.16
N PRO A 610 2.84 -15.02 34.68
CA PRO A 610 1.43 -14.86 35.05
C PRO A 610 0.45 -15.48 34.02
N SER A 611 -0.83 -15.09 34.04
CA SER A 611 -1.84 -15.50 33.04
C SER A 611 -1.52 -14.86 31.69
N ALA A 612 -2.07 -15.42 30.61
CA ALA A 612 -1.84 -14.90 29.27
C ALA A 612 -3.01 -15.11 28.31
N LYS A 613 -3.17 -14.19 27.37
CA LYS A 613 -4.17 -14.25 26.30
C LYS A 613 -3.54 -13.84 24.97
N LEU A 614 -3.87 -14.57 23.91
CA LEU A 614 -3.52 -14.23 22.53
C LEU A 614 -4.78 -14.14 21.68
N THR A 615 -4.92 -13.04 20.94
CA THR A 615 -5.96 -12.87 19.92
C THR A 615 -5.35 -12.45 18.60
N VAL A 616 -6.01 -12.81 17.51
CA VAL A 616 -5.72 -12.31 16.17
C VAL A 616 -6.94 -11.58 15.65
N SER A 617 -6.74 -10.43 15.02
CA SER A 617 -7.79 -9.66 14.38
C SER A 617 -7.42 -9.28 12.96
N GLY A 618 -8.44 -9.14 12.12
CA GLY A 618 -8.29 -8.83 10.71
C GLY A 618 -9.64 -8.52 10.09
N SER A 619 -9.70 -7.50 9.23
CA SER A 619 -10.94 -7.04 8.56
C SER A 619 -12.15 -6.82 9.48
N GLY A 620 -11.91 -6.39 10.73
CA GLY A 620 -12.95 -6.13 11.72
C GLY A 620 -13.42 -7.37 12.51
N ASN A 621 -12.91 -8.57 12.19
CA ASN A 621 -13.13 -9.79 12.95
C ASN A 621 -12.01 -10.01 13.98
N THR A 622 -12.30 -10.67 15.09
CA THR A 622 -11.32 -10.99 16.14
C THR A 622 -11.54 -12.39 16.68
N SER A 623 -10.46 -13.16 16.72
CA SER A 623 -10.47 -14.56 17.13
C SER A 623 -9.48 -14.80 18.25
N LYS A 624 -9.85 -15.69 19.18
CA LYS A 624 -9.03 -16.02 20.35
C LYS A 624 -8.19 -17.26 20.04
N LEU A 625 -6.87 -17.10 20.02
CA LEU A 625 -5.92 -18.18 19.74
C LEU A 625 -5.48 -18.91 21.01
N MET A 626 -5.32 -18.21 22.12
CA MET A 626 -4.84 -18.80 23.38
C MET A 626 -5.48 -18.10 24.59
N GLN A 627 -5.77 -18.88 25.63
CA GLN A 627 -6.09 -18.40 26.97
C GLN A 627 -5.42 -19.31 28.01
N TYR A 628 -4.49 -18.75 28.77
CA TYR A 628 -3.79 -19.43 29.85
C TYR A 628 -4.07 -18.72 31.17
N ASN A 629 -4.61 -19.45 32.14
CA ASN A 629 -4.85 -18.91 33.47
C ASN A 629 -3.68 -19.29 34.38
N GLN A 630 -3.18 -18.32 35.13
CA GLN A 630 -2.08 -18.53 36.06
C GLN A 630 -2.43 -19.60 37.10
N PRO A 631 -1.45 -20.44 37.49
CA PRO A 631 -1.55 -21.28 38.68
C PRO A 631 -1.35 -20.44 39.95
N SER A 632 -1.48 -21.10 41.11
CA SER A 632 -1.10 -20.53 42.41
C SER A 632 0.35 -20.01 42.38
N PHE A 633 0.53 -18.74 42.78
CA PHE A 633 1.83 -18.12 42.97
C PHE A 633 2.63 -18.88 44.03
N GLN A 634 2.03 -19.20 45.19
CA GLN A 634 2.70 -19.96 46.25
C GLN A 634 3.04 -21.40 45.84
N GLY A 635 2.20 -22.01 45.02
CA GLY A 635 2.43 -23.36 44.49
C GLY A 635 3.52 -23.42 43.43
N THR A 636 3.81 -22.31 42.75
CA THR A 636 4.83 -22.21 41.70
C THR A 636 6.12 -21.53 42.15
N HIS A 637 6.07 -20.75 43.24
CA HIS A 637 7.20 -20.06 43.83
C HIS A 637 7.35 -20.53 45.28
N SER A 638 8.41 -21.27 45.58
CA SER A 638 8.73 -21.69 46.95
C SER A 638 9.53 -20.61 47.67
N ALA A 639 8.91 -19.85 48.57
CA ALA A 639 9.64 -19.12 49.60
C ALA A 639 9.79 -19.98 50.86
N LEU A 640 10.73 -19.57 51.73
CA LEU A 640 11.01 -20.19 53.02
C LEU A 640 9.72 -20.45 53.83
N LYS A 641 9.57 -21.67 54.38
CA LYS A 641 8.51 -21.98 55.35
C LYS A 641 8.58 -21.00 56.53
N GLY A 642 7.58 -20.13 56.67
CA GLY A 642 7.42 -19.24 57.83
C GLY A 642 7.06 -17.77 57.56
N VAL A 643 6.93 -17.33 56.30
CA VAL A 643 6.70 -15.90 55.97
C VAL A 643 5.21 -15.51 55.86
N SER A 644 4.26 -16.38 56.23
CA SER A 644 2.85 -15.97 56.27
C SER A 644 2.63 -14.97 57.41
N GLY A 645 2.49 -13.68 57.09
CA GLY A 645 2.14 -12.62 58.04
C GLY A 645 3.22 -11.55 58.29
N MET A 646 4.37 -11.59 57.62
CA MET A 646 5.35 -10.50 57.70
C MET A 646 4.99 -9.35 56.74
N ASN A 647 4.67 -8.18 57.29
CA ASN A 647 4.66 -6.92 56.54
C ASN A 647 6.09 -6.36 56.56
N PRO A 648 6.82 -6.30 55.42
CA PRO A 648 8.21 -5.86 55.39
C PRO A 648 8.39 -4.38 55.76
N PHE A 649 7.29 -3.62 55.83
CA PHE A 649 7.27 -2.25 56.27
C PHE A 649 6.97 -2.11 57.76
N LYS A 650 6.81 -3.20 58.52
CA LYS A 650 6.50 -3.15 59.95
C LYS A 650 7.46 -3.98 60.80
N ASP A 651 7.84 -3.45 61.94
CA ASP A 651 8.62 -4.19 62.93
C ASP A 651 7.77 -5.29 63.61
N SER A 652 8.40 -6.11 64.45
CA SER A 652 7.71 -7.16 65.22
C SER A 652 6.67 -6.63 66.23
N LYS A 653 6.46 -5.30 66.29
CA LYS A 653 5.47 -4.60 67.10
C LYS A 653 4.40 -3.89 66.26
N GLY A 654 4.44 -4.02 64.92
CA GLY A 654 3.42 -3.48 64.01
C GLY A 654 3.61 -2.02 63.58
N ASN A 655 4.76 -1.39 63.88
CA ASN A 655 5.04 0.00 63.55
C ASN A 655 5.71 0.15 62.18
N TYR A 656 5.34 1.17 61.42
CA TYR A 656 5.94 1.44 60.11
C TYR A 656 7.43 1.81 60.21
N ILE A 657 8.29 1.07 59.52
CA ILE A 657 9.74 1.30 59.46
C ILE A 657 10.06 2.24 58.28
N ARG A 658 10.81 3.33 58.52
CA ARG A 658 11.45 4.12 57.45
C ARG A 658 12.77 3.46 57.04
N PRO A 659 13.17 3.52 55.76
CA PRO A 659 14.35 2.80 55.28
C PRO A 659 15.62 3.33 55.97
N SER A 660 16.35 2.46 56.65
CA SER A 660 17.76 2.68 56.99
C SER A 660 18.55 1.44 56.57
N GLU A 661 19.74 1.66 56.03
CA GLU A 661 20.48 0.74 55.13
C GLU A 661 20.99 -0.59 55.74
N ASN A 662 20.60 -1.02 56.95
CA ASN A 662 21.44 -2.01 57.65
C ASN A 662 20.78 -3.10 58.51
N THR A 663 19.58 -3.58 58.18
CA THR A 663 19.03 -4.78 58.86
C THR A 663 18.80 -5.93 57.88
N VAL A 664 19.79 -6.83 57.80
CA VAL A 664 19.74 -8.07 57.01
C VAL A 664 19.35 -9.22 57.92
N ILE A 665 18.10 -9.67 57.86
CA ILE A 665 17.69 -10.97 58.41
C ILE A 665 18.00 -12.02 57.33
N ARG A 666 18.95 -12.95 57.57
CA ARG A 666 19.25 -14.05 56.63
C ARG A 666 18.64 -15.37 57.13
N PRO A 667 17.64 -15.94 56.44
CA PRO A 667 17.24 -17.33 56.65
C PRO A 667 18.08 -18.29 55.80
N LYS A 668 18.27 -19.52 56.31
CA LYS A 668 19.09 -20.61 55.77
C LYS A 668 18.51 -21.18 54.46
N SER A 669 19.40 -21.55 53.54
CA SER A 669 19.12 -22.05 52.18
C SER A 669 18.23 -23.30 52.15
N ILE A 670 17.13 -23.22 51.39
CA ILE A 670 16.39 -24.35 50.83
C ILE A 670 16.18 -24.03 49.35
N ASN A 671 16.54 -24.97 48.47
CA ASN A 671 16.48 -24.93 47.00
C ASN A 671 15.82 -23.69 46.38
N ASP A 672 16.69 -22.78 45.93
CA ASP A 672 16.36 -21.52 45.28
C ASP A 672 15.91 -21.77 43.83
N PHE A 673 14.59 -21.82 43.60
CA PHE A 673 14.01 -21.77 42.25
C PHE A 673 13.84 -20.33 41.75
N SER A 674 14.25 -19.34 42.54
CA SER A 674 14.23 -17.92 42.18
C SER A 674 15.50 -17.49 41.42
N TYR A 675 16.13 -18.42 40.69
CA TYR A 675 17.20 -18.12 39.74
C TYR A 675 17.08 -18.90 38.42
N TYR A 676 15.88 -18.98 37.85
CA TYR A 676 15.73 -19.46 36.47
C TYR A 676 15.55 -18.28 35.52
N PRO A 677 16.42 -18.09 34.51
CA PRO A 677 16.09 -17.24 33.37
C PRO A 677 14.74 -17.68 32.81
N SER A 678 13.96 -16.74 32.29
CA SER A 678 12.61 -16.94 31.76
C SER A 678 12.52 -18.22 30.93
N ARG A 679 11.98 -19.28 31.53
CA ARG A 679 11.68 -20.52 30.81
C ARG A 679 10.37 -20.30 30.07
N PHE A 680 10.43 -20.40 28.75
CA PHE A 680 9.26 -20.36 27.87
C PHE A 680 8.58 -21.72 27.87
N TYR A 681 7.30 -21.73 28.23
CA TYR A 681 6.45 -22.91 28.15
C TYR A 681 5.46 -22.71 27.00
N LYS A 682 5.41 -23.67 26.07
CA LYS A 682 4.42 -23.66 24.99
C LYS A 682 3.03 -23.73 25.60
N ARG A 683 2.14 -22.85 25.15
CA ARG A 683 0.74 -22.80 25.52
C ARG A 683 -0.06 -23.06 24.25
N ASN A 684 -0.83 -24.15 24.27
CA ASN A 684 -1.75 -24.49 23.20
C ASN A 684 -3.08 -23.77 23.39
#